data_AF-A0A973HRL5-F1
#
_entry.id   AF-A0A973HRL5-F1
#
_cell.length_a   1.000
_cell.length_b   1.000
_cell.length_c   1.000
_cell.angle_alpha   90.00
_cell.angle_beta   90.00
_cell.angle_gamma   90.00
#
_symmetry.space_group_name_H-M   'P 1'
#
loop_
_entity.id
_entity.type
_entity.pdbx_description
1 polymer ?
#
loop_
_entity_poly.entity_id
_entity_poly.type
_entity_poly.pdbx_seq_one_letter_code
_entity_poly.pdbx_strand_id
1 'polypeptide(L)'
;MSTENKDEKTENPDARITLRAFLLGMFFAALFCYITVVRENLENQFSVLSFLFNKPTGTTMTTDTQIAVLPFTLLILSVLFLNPALGLIMRLLTRVSGALPRLFKILNPFSAAELMIIFIMGAVSSGISTYGFGSQIAPIISSLYNPQWNNNQSRWDLYISPYINDQFLVVVDDLQEDAIVYKDRLTEYNEYRAVLNTATSIIKAKQGIAETSKELENISGLPEGKQPAAQEKLTKKLTIHKETLVNSLEYWDKEFAKYNIDEVYKTYPAKVAASKIQFDIIDKTFAAKKKKTIDFIAVYRKKLPDEMQAIPGIIYRPGESWAGYAARYKRWRDGVQALKAIKVAQTELDKAIENKTAVSADFVTSIDNTLKILVPLQAIPAVEKRLSDLESFKIELNFKRNAIEKKKALMNIIMRDSNFEEVKELKRKIKDLNKELADLYADLVKCEVDLKNLRPHEEILIRVKTSIRSLESIKEKSKDPQQLSELKLELDKTVTNFSSFDASTVRYLAGEVPWSVWFRPLINWFVLLIVTYMVLMSFNVLIFRQWCYNEKLVYPLAELPLALVEQSKKGGLPEIFKSPLFWFGVSVPLFVLTWNFFALGWGLKEIPLQIYWKPYITGSFLDHLAVGGWRGAKSAQFHIFFALIGLTFLVPAKISGSLWQFKIACMILLFFLIVFGYGKSGSDFPGDWLLVINFRQGLGGGALIVFSSVVLWKCRQYLLCAFRPKILQSLEKDEQTELKIHSWLFLGSSALMIFLLSWGLGIHIIYSIFIYAFIMIMTVGLVRAVAEGGILGFQCWFSPFHIGKAFGIQKGTMFAPSYFAPIMMFWSILFLDIKTFIAPAMANALKIRSELKMERKRFHLSLWAGILIAVVVAVIVHLILSYHIGADAMQPWFYGGLPKSSFNALATFSKNGLMDEKFISKWILIGMAIMALLLWGRQHIFWLPHPIGMIMLVNPLMHKYWFSIFIGWCIKCFVSKYCDKEAYHKARYFFIGLIIGNIIMCAMGMATLNRGT
;
A
#
# COMPACT_ATOMS: atom_id res chain seq x y z
N MET A 1 -4.77 36.42 -51.47
CA MET A 1 -6.16 36.66 -51.02
C MET A 1 -6.40 35.79 -49.83
N SER A 2 -6.81 36.24 -48.66
CA SER A 2 -6.99 37.58 -48.08
C SER A 2 -7.45 37.28 -46.66
N THR A 3 -6.69 37.75 -45.67
CA THR A 3 -7.20 38.28 -44.39
C THR A 3 -8.57 37.76 -43.93
N GLU A 4 -8.60 36.67 -43.17
CA GLU A 4 -9.74 36.33 -42.30
C GLU A 4 -9.29 36.30 -40.83
N ASN A 5 -9.77 37.30 -40.09
CA ASN A 5 -10.03 37.37 -38.66
C ASN A 5 -8.98 36.77 -37.71
N LYS A 6 -8.03 37.64 -37.34
CA LYS A 6 -7.66 37.74 -35.93
C LYS A 6 -8.81 38.41 -35.17
N ASP A 7 -9.03 37.94 -33.94
CA ASP A 7 -9.91 38.51 -32.91
C ASP A 7 -11.39 38.09 -32.93
N GLU A 8 -11.64 36.81 -32.66
CA GLU A 8 -12.74 36.40 -31.76
C GLU A 8 -12.34 35.09 -31.06
N LYS A 9 -11.69 35.18 -29.89
CA LYS A 9 -11.65 34.06 -28.95
C LYS A 9 -13.07 33.88 -28.40
N THR A 10 -13.94 33.21 -29.15
CA THR A 10 -15.13 32.59 -28.56
C THR A 10 -14.63 31.49 -27.62
N GLU A 11 -14.31 31.86 -26.37
CA GLU A 11 -14.01 30.90 -25.31
C GLU A 11 -15.19 29.95 -25.24
N ASN A 12 -14.99 28.69 -25.63
CA ASN A 12 -16.01 27.66 -25.49
C ASN A 12 -16.42 27.63 -24.00
N PRO A 13 -17.65 28.05 -23.65
CA PRO A 13 -18.05 28.17 -22.24
C PRO A 13 -18.06 26.81 -21.54
N ASP A 14 -18.07 25.70 -22.29
CA ASP A 14 -18.00 24.34 -21.76
C ASP A 14 -16.57 23.85 -21.47
N ALA A 15 -15.52 24.60 -21.87
CA ALA A 15 -14.12 24.30 -21.58
C ALA A 15 -13.61 24.88 -20.25
N ARG A 16 -14.40 25.71 -19.57
CA ARG A 16 -13.98 26.44 -18.37
C ARG A 16 -14.08 25.58 -17.11
N ILE A 17 -12.98 25.50 -16.34
CA ILE A 17 -12.97 24.87 -15.02
C ILE A 17 -13.50 25.87 -13.99
N THR A 18 -14.61 25.54 -13.32
CA THR A 18 -15.26 26.38 -12.33
C THR A 18 -14.77 26.09 -10.90
N LEU A 19 -14.93 27.07 -10.00
CA LEU A 19 -14.58 26.89 -8.58
C LEU A 19 -15.41 25.78 -7.93
N ARG A 20 -16.69 25.64 -8.29
CA ARG A 20 -17.56 24.55 -7.78
C ARG A 20 -17.02 23.17 -8.13
N ALA A 21 -16.55 22.97 -9.37
CA ALA A 21 -16.02 21.68 -9.81
C ALA A 21 -14.68 21.38 -9.13
N PHE A 22 -13.85 22.40 -8.91
CA PHE A 22 -12.62 22.29 -8.13
C PHE A 22 -12.88 21.86 -6.67
N LEU A 23 -13.81 22.53 -5.98
CA LEU A 23 -14.17 22.20 -4.59
C LEU A 23 -14.80 20.81 -4.47
N LEU A 24 -15.73 20.45 -5.37
CA LEU A 24 -16.32 19.10 -5.41
C LEU A 24 -15.26 18.04 -5.73
N GLY A 25 -14.34 18.33 -6.65
CA GLY A 25 -13.23 17.44 -6.97
C GLY A 25 -12.32 17.19 -5.77
N MET A 26 -12.00 18.22 -4.97
CA MET A 26 -11.23 18.05 -3.73
C MET A 26 -12.00 17.21 -2.69
N PHE A 27 -13.30 17.50 -2.51
CA PHE A 27 -14.15 16.76 -1.60
C PHE A 27 -14.23 15.27 -1.97
N PHE A 28 -14.51 14.94 -3.24
CA PHE A 28 -14.60 13.56 -3.69
C PHE A 28 -13.24 12.86 -3.69
N ALA A 29 -12.14 13.55 -4.01
CA ALA A 29 -10.80 12.98 -3.89
C ALA A 29 -10.49 12.58 -2.44
N ALA A 30 -10.81 13.45 -1.46
CA ALA A 30 -10.67 13.16 -0.04
C ALA A 30 -11.60 12.02 0.40
N LEU A 31 -12.88 12.05 -0.01
CA LEU A 31 -13.87 11.04 0.34
C LEU A 31 -13.50 9.66 -0.21
N PHE A 32 -13.11 9.57 -1.48
CA PHE A 32 -12.68 8.31 -2.08
C PHE A 32 -11.44 7.78 -1.40
N CYS A 33 -10.45 8.63 -1.14
CA CYS A 33 -9.28 8.25 -0.36
C CYS A 33 -9.64 7.68 1.02
N TYR A 34 -10.52 8.36 1.76
CA TYR A 34 -10.99 7.90 3.07
C TYR A 34 -11.68 6.53 2.99
N ILE A 35 -12.68 6.40 2.12
CA ILE A 35 -13.44 5.15 1.93
C ILE A 35 -12.50 3.99 1.61
N THR A 36 -11.52 4.26 0.76
CA THR A 36 -10.55 3.30 0.30
C THR A 36 -9.65 2.79 1.41
N VAL A 37 -9.03 3.68 2.18
CA VAL A 37 -8.12 3.31 3.28
C VAL A 37 -8.88 2.55 4.37
N VAL A 38 -10.08 3.03 4.72
CA VAL A 38 -10.96 2.38 5.70
C VAL A 38 -11.30 0.97 5.24
N ARG A 39 -11.70 0.80 3.98
CA ARG A 39 -12.12 -0.50 3.45
C ARG A 39 -10.98 -1.52 3.40
N GLU A 40 -9.81 -1.12 2.92
CA GLU A 40 -8.63 -1.99 2.79
C GLU A 40 -8.18 -2.54 4.16
N ASN A 41 -8.31 -1.76 5.23
CA ASN A 41 -7.73 -2.10 6.53
C ASN A 41 -8.74 -2.57 7.56
N LEU A 42 -10.04 -2.42 7.30
CA LEU A 42 -11.12 -2.88 8.17
C LEU A 42 -11.88 -4.08 7.58
N GLU A 43 -11.26 -4.86 6.69
CA GLU A 43 -11.87 -6.00 5.97
C GLU A 43 -12.50 -7.09 6.86
N ASN A 44 -12.20 -7.11 8.18
CA ASN A 44 -12.87 -7.98 9.14
C ASN A 44 -14.10 -7.36 9.84
N GLN A 45 -14.45 -6.11 9.56
CA GLN A 45 -15.42 -5.34 10.35
C GLN A 45 -16.35 -4.39 9.56
N PHE A 46 -16.13 -4.12 8.27
CA PHE A 46 -16.82 -3.01 7.57
C PHE A 46 -17.38 -3.30 6.18
N SER A 47 -18.66 -2.95 5.97
CA SER A 47 -19.25 -2.73 4.64
C SER A 47 -19.95 -1.37 4.59
N VAL A 48 -20.03 -0.73 3.42
CA VAL A 48 -20.72 0.57 3.25
C VAL A 48 -22.22 0.47 3.56
N LEU A 49 -22.82 -0.72 3.43
CA LEU A 49 -24.20 -0.97 3.88
C LEU A 49 -24.32 -1.17 5.39
N SER A 50 -23.27 -1.57 6.12
CA SER A 50 -23.32 -1.57 7.59
C SER A 50 -23.37 -0.13 8.14
N PHE A 51 -22.70 0.81 7.47
CA PHE A 51 -22.78 2.25 7.75
C PHE A 51 -24.19 2.83 7.55
N LEU A 52 -24.97 2.33 6.59
CA LEU A 52 -26.34 2.81 6.33
C LEU A 52 -27.44 1.99 7.03
N PHE A 53 -27.22 0.71 7.35
CA PHE A 53 -28.28 -0.22 7.77
C PHE A 53 -27.94 -1.15 8.94
N ASN A 54 -26.81 -0.95 9.63
CA ASN A 54 -26.47 -1.60 10.91
C ASN A 54 -26.64 -3.14 10.94
N LYS A 55 -25.91 -3.86 10.07
CA LYS A 55 -25.93 -5.34 9.93
C LYS A 55 -24.52 -5.97 10.00
N PRO A 56 -24.38 -7.21 10.51
CA PRO A 56 -23.09 -7.88 10.69
C PRO A 56 -22.51 -8.37 9.37
N THR A 57 -21.19 -8.24 9.21
CA THR A 57 -20.45 -8.51 7.97
C THR A 57 -19.76 -9.88 8.00
N GLY A 58 -19.90 -10.62 6.90
CA GLY A 58 -19.02 -11.73 6.57
C GLY A 58 -17.71 -11.28 5.92
N THR A 59 -16.72 -12.17 5.91
CA THR A 59 -15.39 -11.94 5.33
C THR A 59 -15.47 -11.79 3.81
N THR A 60 -15.22 -10.59 3.28
CA THR A 60 -15.04 -10.41 1.83
C THR A 60 -13.76 -9.65 1.54
N MET A 61 -12.87 -10.27 0.75
CA MET A 61 -11.69 -9.63 0.21
C MET A 61 -12.09 -8.71 -0.94
N THR A 62 -12.26 -7.42 -0.68
CA THR A 62 -12.34 -6.44 -1.76
C THR A 62 -10.94 -6.02 -2.13
N THR A 63 -10.44 -6.55 -3.23
CA THR A 63 -9.10 -6.25 -3.70
C THR A 63 -8.95 -4.76 -3.98
N ASP A 64 -7.93 -4.14 -3.40
CA ASP A 64 -7.47 -2.76 -3.59
C ASP A 64 -7.44 -2.29 -5.07
N THR A 65 -7.35 -3.19 -6.05
CA THR A 65 -7.44 -2.82 -7.48
C THR A 65 -8.82 -2.29 -7.91
N GLN A 66 -9.85 -2.42 -7.07
CA GLN A 66 -11.21 -1.92 -7.33
C GLN A 66 -11.38 -0.41 -7.03
N ILE A 67 -10.37 0.27 -6.47
CA ILE A 67 -10.48 1.67 -6.03
C ILE A 67 -10.76 2.64 -7.20
N ALA A 68 -10.17 2.38 -8.37
CA ALA A 68 -10.38 3.20 -9.57
C ALA A 68 -11.84 3.15 -10.09
N VAL A 69 -12.70 2.30 -9.53
CA VAL A 69 -14.14 2.21 -9.86
C VAL A 69 -14.94 3.39 -9.31
N LEU A 70 -14.54 3.98 -8.18
CA LEU A 70 -15.32 5.05 -7.52
C LEU A 70 -15.47 6.30 -8.40
N PRO A 71 -14.41 6.84 -9.05
CA PRO A 71 -14.54 7.97 -9.96
C PRO A 71 -15.43 7.66 -11.18
N PHE A 72 -15.32 6.46 -11.75
CA PHE A 72 -16.20 6.04 -12.85
C PHE A 72 -17.65 5.92 -12.40
N THR A 73 -17.89 5.38 -11.21
CA THR A 73 -19.25 5.25 -10.66
C THR A 73 -19.88 6.62 -10.43
N LEU A 74 -19.15 7.55 -9.82
CA LEU A 74 -19.60 8.93 -9.65
C LEU A 74 -19.86 9.60 -11.00
N LEU A 75 -18.99 9.39 -11.99
CA LEU A 75 -19.18 9.94 -13.33
C LEU A 75 -20.47 9.41 -13.98
N ILE A 76 -20.70 8.10 -13.95
CA ILE A 76 -21.91 7.47 -14.50
C ILE A 76 -23.16 8.00 -13.81
N LEU A 77 -23.16 8.02 -12.46
CA LEU A 77 -24.29 8.54 -11.69
C LEU A 77 -24.55 10.03 -11.99
N SER A 78 -23.48 10.80 -12.14
CA SER A 78 -23.57 12.23 -12.44
C SER A 78 -24.17 12.47 -13.82
N VAL A 79 -23.80 11.66 -14.82
CA VAL A 79 -24.31 11.80 -16.19
C VAL A 79 -25.74 11.27 -16.34
N LEU A 80 -26.05 10.11 -15.77
CA LEU A 80 -27.35 9.46 -15.94
C LEU A 80 -28.45 10.09 -15.09
N PHE A 81 -28.12 10.56 -13.88
CA PHE A 81 -29.13 11.00 -12.91
C PHE A 81 -28.95 12.48 -12.54
N LEU A 82 -27.77 12.87 -12.06
CA LEU A 82 -27.57 14.21 -11.49
C LEU A 82 -27.74 15.33 -12.53
N ASN A 83 -27.06 15.24 -13.67
CA ASN A 83 -27.12 16.26 -14.72
C ASN A 83 -28.51 16.40 -15.34
N PRO A 84 -29.21 15.30 -15.71
CA PRO A 84 -30.59 15.39 -16.18
C PRO A 84 -31.54 15.98 -15.11
N ALA A 85 -31.38 15.61 -13.84
CA ALA A 85 -32.18 16.17 -12.75
C ALA A 85 -31.93 17.67 -12.56
N LEU A 86 -30.68 18.12 -12.54
CA LEU A 86 -30.34 19.55 -12.50
C LEU A 86 -30.89 20.30 -13.71
N GLY A 87 -30.84 19.68 -14.90
CA GLY A 87 -31.42 20.23 -16.12
C GLY A 87 -32.94 20.41 -16.02
N LEU A 88 -33.64 19.42 -15.46
CA LEU A 88 -35.08 19.48 -15.23
C LEU A 88 -35.43 20.55 -14.19
N ILE A 89 -34.74 20.55 -13.04
CA ILE A 89 -34.91 21.55 -11.97
C ILE A 89 -34.72 22.96 -12.53
N MET A 90 -33.67 23.18 -13.34
CA MET A 90 -33.40 24.47 -13.93
C MET A 90 -34.49 24.89 -14.93
N ARG A 91 -35.00 23.97 -15.78
CA ARG A 91 -36.14 24.26 -16.67
C ARG A 91 -37.40 24.61 -15.89
N LEU A 92 -37.65 23.93 -14.77
CA LEU A 92 -38.78 24.22 -13.88
C LEU A 92 -38.64 25.59 -13.21
N LEU A 93 -37.49 25.90 -12.62
CA LEU A 93 -37.21 27.19 -11.99
C LEU A 93 -37.33 28.36 -12.98
N THR A 94 -36.86 28.16 -14.22
CA THR A 94 -36.95 29.17 -15.29
C THR A 94 -38.41 29.39 -15.75
N ARG A 95 -39.26 28.35 -15.69
CA ARG A 95 -40.70 28.46 -15.98
C ARG A 95 -41.48 29.13 -14.86
N VAL A 96 -41.12 28.88 -13.60
CA VAL A 96 -41.85 29.38 -12.41
C VAL A 96 -41.51 30.85 -12.12
N SER A 97 -40.30 31.30 -12.43
CA SER A 97 -39.90 32.68 -12.18
C SER A 97 -38.85 33.14 -13.17
N GLY A 98 -39.19 34.10 -14.04
CA GLY A 98 -38.31 34.61 -15.09
C GLY A 98 -37.00 35.26 -14.59
N ALA A 99 -36.83 35.44 -13.27
CA ALA A 99 -35.71 36.17 -12.66
C ALA A 99 -34.82 35.35 -11.69
N LEU A 100 -35.28 34.24 -11.09
CA LEU A 100 -34.46 33.45 -10.14
C LEU A 100 -33.26 32.67 -10.71
N PRO A 101 -33.17 32.29 -12.00
CA PRO A 101 -32.07 31.45 -12.50
C PRO A 101 -30.66 32.02 -12.24
N ARG A 102 -30.54 33.34 -12.04
CA ARG A 102 -29.26 34.01 -11.76
C ARG A 102 -28.78 33.85 -10.32
N LEU A 103 -29.69 33.64 -9.36
CA LEU A 103 -29.37 33.50 -7.93
C LEU A 103 -28.84 32.11 -7.57
N PHE A 104 -29.24 31.07 -8.31
CA PHE A 104 -28.86 29.67 -8.04
C PHE A 104 -27.89 29.08 -9.08
N LYS A 105 -26.82 29.80 -9.42
CA LYS A 105 -25.77 29.31 -10.35
C LYS A 105 -25.15 27.96 -9.95
N ILE A 106 -25.21 27.60 -8.67
CA ILE A 106 -24.74 26.30 -8.16
C ILE A 106 -25.55 25.13 -8.75
N LEU A 107 -26.84 25.32 -9.04
CA LEU A 107 -27.75 24.28 -9.56
C LEU A 107 -27.67 24.10 -11.08
N ASN A 108 -26.80 24.82 -11.79
CA ASN A 108 -26.62 24.62 -13.23
C ASN A 108 -26.11 23.19 -13.52
N PRO A 109 -26.59 22.51 -14.58
CA PRO A 109 -26.00 21.26 -15.03
C PRO A 109 -24.49 21.38 -15.23
N PHE A 110 -23.76 20.31 -14.93
CA PHE A 110 -22.31 20.30 -15.09
C PHE A 110 -21.93 20.19 -16.57
N SER A 111 -20.94 20.99 -17.01
CA SER A 111 -20.33 20.82 -18.32
C SER A 111 -19.48 19.54 -18.37
N ALA A 112 -19.12 19.08 -19.59
CA ALA A 112 -18.22 17.96 -19.75
C ALA A 112 -16.85 18.22 -19.07
N ALA A 113 -16.33 19.45 -19.12
CA ALA A 113 -15.09 19.80 -18.45
C ALA A 113 -15.20 19.76 -16.91
N GLU A 114 -16.33 20.18 -16.34
CA GLU A 114 -16.57 20.10 -14.91
C GLU A 114 -16.68 18.65 -14.42
N LEU A 115 -17.38 17.80 -15.16
CA LEU A 115 -17.45 16.37 -14.83
C LEU A 115 -16.09 15.69 -14.95
N MET A 116 -15.34 16.01 -16.01
CA MET A 116 -14.01 15.44 -16.22
C MET A 116 -12.99 15.91 -15.18
N ILE A 117 -13.03 17.15 -14.71
CA ILE A 117 -12.07 17.59 -13.68
C ILE A 117 -12.33 16.87 -12.34
N ILE A 118 -13.61 16.69 -11.97
CA ILE A 118 -13.99 15.90 -10.77
C ILE A 118 -13.53 14.45 -10.93
N PHE A 119 -13.77 13.85 -12.11
CA PHE A 119 -13.31 12.51 -12.43
C PHE A 119 -11.78 12.38 -12.36
N ILE A 120 -11.03 13.32 -12.96
CA ILE A 120 -9.56 13.31 -12.98
C ILE A 120 -8.99 13.41 -11.56
N MET A 121 -9.51 14.31 -10.74
CA MET A 121 -9.06 14.46 -9.35
C MET A 121 -9.30 13.18 -8.55
N GLY A 122 -10.46 12.53 -8.71
CA GLY A 122 -10.76 11.23 -8.08
C GLY A 122 -9.94 10.06 -8.65
N ALA A 123 -9.68 10.05 -9.95
CA ALA A 123 -8.90 8.99 -10.60
C ALA A 123 -7.43 9.05 -10.16
N VAL A 124 -6.89 10.24 -10.00
CA VAL A 124 -5.51 10.44 -9.55
C VAL A 124 -5.38 10.14 -8.05
N SER A 125 -6.37 10.49 -7.23
CA SER A 125 -6.37 10.14 -5.80
C SER A 125 -6.43 8.63 -5.54
N SER A 126 -7.12 7.87 -6.41
CA SER A 126 -7.25 6.42 -6.29
C SER A 126 -5.92 5.66 -6.28
N GLY A 127 -4.90 6.20 -6.97
CA GLY A 127 -3.56 5.61 -7.06
C GLY A 127 -2.59 6.06 -5.97
N ILE A 128 -3.05 6.83 -4.98
CA ILE A 128 -2.22 7.34 -3.87
C ILE A 128 -2.63 6.70 -2.54
N SER A 129 -3.94 6.48 -2.35
CA SER A 129 -4.52 6.02 -1.09
C SER A 129 -4.00 4.66 -0.61
N THR A 130 -3.65 3.76 -1.54
CA THR A 130 -3.17 2.41 -1.21
C THR A 130 -1.82 2.10 -1.87
N TYR A 131 -1.84 1.43 -3.03
CA TYR A 131 -0.68 1.18 -3.87
C TYR A 131 -0.10 2.50 -4.36
N GLY A 132 1.22 2.62 -4.32
CA GLY A 132 1.95 3.78 -4.82
C GLY A 132 2.31 4.82 -3.76
N PHE A 133 1.70 4.79 -2.57
CA PHE A 133 2.19 5.56 -1.41
C PHE A 133 1.55 5.17 -0.06
N GLY A 134 0.24 5.36 0.11
CA GLY A 134 -0.44 5.46 1.41
C GLY A 134 -0.27 4.24 2.30
N SER A 135 -0.53 3.03 1.77
CA SER A 135 -0.41 1.77 2.54
C SER A 135 1.05 1.33 2.73
N GLN A 136 2.03 2.01 2.13
CA GLN A 136 3.43 1.58 2.14
C GLN A 136 4.28 2.43 3.08
N ILE A 137 4.02 3.74 3.17
CA ILE A 137 4.85 4.65 3.95
C ILE A 137 4.90 4.28 5.43
N ALA A 138 3.77 4.32 6.14
CA ALA A 138 3.74 4.12 7.60
C ALA A 138 4.27 2.73 8.02
N PRO A 139 3.92 1.62 7.34
CA PRO A 139 4.49 0.32 7.65
C PRO A 139 6.00 0.23 7.45
N ILE A 140 6.54 0.77 6.35
CA ILE A 140 7.98 0.63 6.05
C ILE A 140 8.81 1.43 7.07
N ILE A 141 8.44 2.69 7.31
CA ILE A 141 9.25 3.61 8.15
C ILE A 141 9.21 3.28 9.65
N SER A 142 8.23 2.48 10.10
CA SER A 142 8.07 2.06 11.50
C SER A 142 8.57 0.64 11.79
N SER A 143 8.98 -0.13 10.78
CA SER A 143 9.20 -1.57 10.93
C SER A 143 10.63 -1.98 11.29
N LEU A 144 11.63 -1.11 11.09
CA LEU A 144 13.05 -1.48 11.26
C LEU A 144 13.38 -1.95 12.69
N TYR A 145 12.77 -1.32 13.70
CA TYR A 145 12.98 -1.65 15.11
C TYR A 145 11.85 -2.52 15.69
N ASN A 146 11.10 -3.25 14.86
CA ASN A 146 10.12 -4.22 15.34
C ASN A 146 10.82 -5.40 16.04
N PRO A 147 10.60 -5.65 17.34
CA PRO A 147 11.28 -6.69 18.09
C PRO A 147 10.96 -8.12 17.63
N GLN A 148 9.80 -8.35 16.99
CA GLN A 148 9.45 -9.67 16.47
C GLN A 148 10.23 -10.03 15.20
N TRP A 149 10.70 -9.02 14.46
CA TRP A 149 11.35 -9.22 13.16
C TRP A 149 12.85 -8.93 13.20
N ASN A 150 13.24 -7.87 13.91
CA ASN A 150 14.62 -7.53 14.20
C ASN A 150 15.06 -8.22 15.49
N ASN A 151 15.63 -9.43 15.34
CA ASN A 151 16.02 -10.31 16.43
C ASN A 151 17.49 -10.75 16.26
N ASN A 152 17.97 -11.61 17.17
CA ASN A 152 19.36 -12.08 17.18
C ASN A 152 19.77 -12.86 15.92
N GLN A 153 18.82 -13.37 15.13
CA GLN A 153 19.10 -14.05 13.87
C GLN A 153 19.15 -13.05 12.72
N SER A 154 18.17 -12.16 12.61
CA SER A 154 18.07 -11.21 11.51
C SER A 154 19.09 -10.07 11.62
N ARG A 155 19.34 -9.58 12.84
CA ARG A 155 20.36 -8.57 13.20
C ARG A 155 20.30 -7.33 12.31
N TRP A 156 19.09 -6.79 12.07
CA TRP A 156 18.94 -5.59 11.23
C TRP A 156 19.70 -4.39 11.81
N ASP A 157 19.93 -4.37 13.13
CA ASP A 157 20.78 -3.39 13.81
C ASP A 157 22.23 -3.34 13.29
N LEU A 158 22.75 -4.43 12.74
CA LEU A 158 24.11 -4.50 12.18
C LEU A 158 24.15 -4.25 10.69
N TYR A 159 23.18 -4.83 9.98
CA TYR A 159 23.22 -4.92 8.52
C TYR A 159 22.46 -3.78 7.82
N ILE A 160 21.55 -3.11 8.53
CA ILE A 160 20.61 -2.16 7.93
C ILE A 160 20.66 -0.81 8.66
N SER A 161 20.40 -0.79 9.97
CA SER A 161 20.31 0.43 10.78
C SER A 161 21.47 1.43 10.59
N PRO A 162 22.75 1.01 10.51
CA PRO A 162 23.87 1.95 10.33
C PRO A 162 23.82 2.73 9.01
N TYR A 163 23.09 2.22 8.02
CA TYR A 163 23.06 2.74 6.65
C TYR A 163 21.80 3.53 6.33
N ILE A 164 20.80 3.56 7.22
CA ILE A 164 19.54 4.28 6.99
C ILE A 164 19.51 5.54 7.83
N ASN A 165 19.19 6.67 7.20
CA ASN A 165 19.00 7.93 7.90
C ASN A 165 17.72 7.89 8.76
N ASP A 166 17.88 7.98 10.08
CA ASP A 166 16.80 7.98 11.06
C ASP A 166 15.80 9.12 10.89
N GLN A 167 16.19 10.22 10.23
CA GLN A 167 15.28 11.31 9.91
C GLN A 167 14.13 10.90 8.98
N PHE A 168 14.24 9.74 8.31
CA PHE A 168 13.20 9.16 7.47
C PHE A 168 12.48 7.98 8.13
N LEU A 169 12.85 7.64 9.37
CA LEU A 169 12.29 6.55 10.16
C LEU A 169 11.51 7.06 11.37
N VAL A 170 10.66 6.19 11.90
CA VAL A 170 9.94 6.44 13.14
C VAL A 170 10.79 5.94 14.30
N VAL A 171 11.56 6.85 14.88
CA VAL A 171 12.42 6.62 16.04
C VAL A 171 12.16 7.70 17.10
N VAL A 172 12.28 7.34 18.38
CA VAL A 172 12.10 8.28 19.49
C VAL A 172 13.39 9.04 19.79
N ASP A 173 14.51 8.31 19.84
CA ASP A 173 15.85 8.86 19.93
C ASP A 173 16.58 8.55 18.61
N ASP A 174 17.51 9.40 18.15
CA ASP A 174 18.36 9.10 16.99
C ASP A 174 19.29 7.92 17.35
N LEU A 175 19.22 6.83 16.59
CA LEU A 175 19.87 5.52 16.84
C LEU A 175 20.93 5.16 15.80
N GLN A 176 20.99 5.82 14.64
CA GLN A 176 21.88 5.48 13.54
C GLN A 176 23.35 5.58 13.94
N GLU A 177 23.75 6.68 14.59
CA GLU A 177 25.12 6.88 15.07
C GLU A 177 25.49 5.82 16.12
N ASP A 178 24.58 5.52 17.05
CA ASP A 178 24.78 4.46 18.03
C ASP A 178 24.92 3.08 17.35
N ALA A 179 24.17 2.82 16.27
CA ALA A 179 24.24 1.58 15.50
C ALA A 179 25.57 1.46 14.73
N ILE A 180 26.11 2.57 14.21
CA ILE A 180 27.45 2.62 13.60
C ILE A 180 28.52 2.25 14.64
N VAL A 181 28.50 2.90 15.81
CA VAL A 181 29.45 2.62 16.90
C VAL A 181 29.32 1.17 17.38
N TYR A 182 28.09 0.68 17.56
CA TYR A 182 27.81 -0.71 17.94
C TYR A 182 28.39 -1.71 16.91
N LYS A 183 28.17 -1.46 15.62
CA LYS A 183 28.69 -2.30 14.53
C LYS A 183 30.22 -2.29 14.50
N ASP A 184 30.85 -1.12 14.62
CA ASP A 184 32.31 -0.99 14.55
C ASP A 184 32.99 -1.73 15.73
N ARG A 185 32.46 -1.56 16.95
CA ARG A 185 32.95 -2.28 18.14
C ARG A 185 32.73 -3.78 18.07
N LEU A 186 31.60 -4.23 17.54
CA LEU A 186 31.37 -5.66 17.33
C LEU A 186 32.32 -6.24 16.28
N THR A 187 32.58 -5.48 15.21
CA THR A 187 33.49 -5.88 14.14
C THR A 187 34.91 -6.02 14.69
N GLU A 188 35.40 -5.02 15.44
CA GLU A 188 36.69 -5.04 16.13
C GLU A 188 36.82 -6.23 17.09
N TYR A 189 35.81 -6.48 17.94
CA TYR A 189 35.78 -7.63 18.84
C TYR A 189 35.86 -8.97 18.09
N ASN A 190 35.06 -9.11 17.02
CA ASN A 190 35.02 -10.33 16.21
C ASN A 190 36.33 -10.55 15.45
N GLU A 191 36.96 -9.49 14.93
CA GLU A 191 38.27 -9.57 14.26
C GLU A 191 39.35 -10.04 15.23
N TYR A 192 39.49 -9.41 16.40
CA TYR A 192 40.45 -9.86 17.41
C TYR A 192 40.22 -11.30 17.87
N ARG A 193 38.94 -11.68 18.03
CA ARG A 193 38.56 -13.04 18.40
C ARG A 193 38.87 -14.04 17.28
N ALA A 194 38.61 -13.70 16.02
CA ALA A 194 38.89 -14.57 14.88
C ALA A 194 40.40 -14.81 14.73
N VAL A 195 41.19 -13.74 14.78
CA VAL A 195 42.66 -13.80 14.76
C VAL A 195 43.17 -14.67 15.92
N LEU A 196 42.71 -14.45 17.15
CA LEU A 196 43.12 -15.26 18.31
C LEU A 196 42.72 -16.74 18.18
N ASN A 197 41.50 -17.02 17.72
CA ASN A 197 40.99 -18.39 17.58
C ASN A 197 41.81 -19.17 16.54
N THR A 198 42.11 -18.58 15.39
CA THR A 198 42.91 -19.25 14.35
C THR A 198 44.34 -19.49 14.82
N ALA A 199 44.98 -18.49 15.47
CA ALA A 199 46.31 -18.67 16.08
C ALA A 199 46.32 -19.79 17.13
N THR A 200 45.30 -19.81 17.99
CA THR A 200 45.15 -20.83 19.04
C THR A 200 44.94 -22.22 18.43
N SER A 201 44.15 -22.34 17.37
CA SER A 201 43.95 -23.60 16.64
C SER A 201 45.25 -24.12 16.04
N ILE A 202 46.07 -23.24 15.44
CA ILE A 202 47.39 -23.61 14.90
C ILE A 202 48.32 -24.11 16.01
N ILE A 203 48.44 -23.37 17.11
CA ILE A 203 49.34 -23.73 18.22
C ILE A 203 48.89 -25.03 18.89
N LYS A 204 47.59 -25.20 19.16
CA LYS A 204 47.03 -26.43 19.72
C LYS A 204 47.19 -27.62 18.78
N ALA A 205 47.07 -27.42 17.46
CA ALA A 205 47.31 -28.48 16.49
C ALA A 205 48.79 -28.89 16.45
N LYS A 206 49.73 -27.93 16.51
CA LYS A 206 51.17 -28.22 16.62
C LYS A 206 51.50 -28.99 17.90
N GLN A 207 50.96 -28.55 19.04
CA GLN A 207 51.12 -29.23 20.34
C GLN A 207 50.51 -30.64 20.30
N GLY A 208 49.29 -30.78 19.78
CA GLY A 208 48.60 -32.07 19.65
C GLY A 208 49.32 -33.05 18.72
N ILE A 209 49.98 -32.57 17.65
CA ILE A 209 50.88 -33.41 16.82
C ILE A 209 52.06 -33.89 17.65
N ALA A 210 52.77 -32.99 18.35
CA ALA A 210 53.94 -33.36 19.15
C ALA A 210 53.60 -34.36 20.26
N GLU A 211 52.51 -34.12 21.00
CA GLU A 211 52.03 -35.00 22.07
C GLU A 211 51.57 -36.36 21.53
N THR A 212 50.73 -36.37 20.48
CA THR A 212 50.19 -37.62 19.90
C THR A 212 51.29 -38.42 19.22
N SER A 213 52.28 -37.79 18.57
CA SER A 213 53.47 -38.47 18.04
C SER A 213 54.29 -39.13 19.14
N LYS A 214 54.50 -38.44 20.27
CA LYS A 214 55.19 -39.00 21.43
C LYS A 214 54.40 -40.14 22.08
N GLU A 215 53.07 -40.06 22.13
CA GLU A 215 52.20 -41.15 22.59
C GLU A 215 52.27 -42.36 21.64
N LEU A 216 52.35 -42.12 20.33
CA LEU A 216 52.49 -43.17 19.30
C LEU A 216 53.83 -43.90 19.41
N GLU A 217 54.92 -43.19 19.72
CA GLU A 217 56.26 -43.76 19.96
C GLU A 217 56.30 -44.65 21.22
N ASN A 218 55.47 -44.35 22.23
CA ASN A 218 55.40 -45.09 23.50
C ASN A 218 54.42 -46.30 23.49
N ILE A 219 53.83 -46.64 22.34
CA ILE A 219 52.84 -47.76 22.22
C ILE A 219 53.44 -49.13 22.55
N SER A 220 54.76 -49.29 22.40
CA SER A 220 55.51 -50.51 22.72
C SER A 220 55.41 -50.95 24.20
N GLY A 221 54.95 -50.07 25.11
CA GLY A 221 54.72 -50.37 26.52
C GLY A 221 53.35 -50.96 26.88
N LEU A 222 52.44 -51.17 25.91
CA LEU A 222 51.09 -51.73 26.13
C LEU A 222 51.05 -53.26 25.91
N PRO A 223 50.14 -54.03 26.55
CA PRO A 223 49.98 -55.47 26.29
C PRO A 223 49.64 -55.75 24.83
N GLU A 224 50.27 -56.76 24.19
CA GLU A 224 50.18 -57.06 22.74
C GLU A 224 48.74 -57.04 22.18
N GLY A 225 47.76 -57.58 22.93
CA GLY A 225 46.35 -57.62 22.50
C GLY A 225 45.63 -56.27 22.43
N LYS A 226 46.19 -55.18 22.98
CA LYS A 226 45.58 -53.81 22.98
C LYS A 226 46.32 -52.81 22.08
N GLN A 227 47.51 -53.16 21.59
CA GLN A 227 48.34 -52.28 20.76
C GLN A 227 47.68 -51.85 19.43
N PRO A 228 47.01 -52.75 18.66
CA PRO A 228 46.45 -52.37 17.35
C PRO A 228 45.35 -51.31 17.46
N ALA A 229 44.45 -51.46 18.44
CA ALA A 229 43.36 -50.53 18.68
C ALA A 229 43.84 -49.17 19.21
N ALA A 230 44.88 -49.17 20.06
CA ALA A 230 45.50 -47.94 20.55
C ALA A 230 46.23 -47.19 19.43
N GLN A 231 46.95 -47.91 18.57
CA GLN A 231 47.66 -47.38 17.42
C GLN A 231 46.69 -46.77 16.39
N GLU A 232 45.59 -47.46 16.06
CA GLU A 232 44.58 -46.94 15.15
C GLU A 232 43.96 -45.63 15.68
N LYS A 233 43.59 -45.60 16.98
CA LYS A 233 43.01 -44.42 17.64
C LYS A 233 43.97 -43.22 17.63
N LEU A 234 45.24 -43.43 17.98
CA LEU A 234 46.25 -42.38 18.01
C LEU A 234 46.62 -41.91 16.60
N THR A 235 46.68 -42.81 15.62
CA THR A 235 46.89 -42.46 14.21
C THR A 235 45.74 -41.60 13.69
N LYS A 236 44.49 -41.95 13.99
CA LYS A 236 43.32 -41.13 13.64
C LYS A 236 43.36 -39.74 14.28
N LYS A 237 43.73 -39.67 15.57
CA LYS A 237 43.90 -38.40 16.30
C LYS A 237 45.01 -37.53 15.67
N LEU A 238 46.14 -38.14 15.30
CA LEU A 238 47.24 -37.47 14.61
C LEU A 238 46.81 -36.91 13.25
N THR A 239 46.05 -37.69 12.46
CA THR A 239 45.50 -37.23 11.17
C THR A 239 44.58 -36.01 11.36
N ILE A 240 43.67 -36.03 12.33
CA ILE A 240 42.79 -34.89 12.64
C ILE A 240 43.61 -33.64 13.00
N HIS A 241 44.66 -33.76 13.82
CA HIS A 241 45.52 -32.63 14.17
C HIS A 241 46.29 -32.08 12.97
N LYS A 242 46.79 -32.96 12.08
CA LYS A 242 47.47 -32.56 10.84
C LYS A 242 46.51 -31.84 9.88
N GLU A 243 45.32 -32.37 9.65
CA GLU A 243 44.28 -31.72 8.82
C GLU A 243 43.87 -30.36 9.39
N THR A 244 43.67 -30.29 10.71
CA THR A 244 43.32 -29.03 11.39
C THR A 244 44.44 -27.99 11.23
N LEU A 245 45.71 -28.41 11.33
CA LEU A 245 46.87 -27.53 11.16
C LEU A 245 46.93 -26.98 9.72
N VAL A 246 46.80 -27.85 8.71
CA VAL A 246 46.80 -27.45 7.29
C VAL A 246 45.67 -26.47 7.01
N ASN A 247 44.43 -26.81 7.36
CA ASN A 247 43.27 -25.94 7.12
C ASN A 247 43.39 -24.59 7.86
N SER A 248 43.92 -24.59 9.08
CA SER A 248 44.06 -23.36 9.87
C SER A 248 45.20 -22.48 9.35
N LEU A 249 46.31 -23.06 8.86
CA LEU A 249 47.40 -22.32 8.23
C LEU A 249 46.96 -21.73 6.88
N GLU A 250 46.27 -22.49 6.04
CA GLU A 250 45.71 -21.97 4.78
C GLU A 250 44.75 -20.80 5.02
N TYR A 251 43.87 -20.91 6.01
CA TYR A 251 42.98 -19.82 6.39
C TYR A 251 43.74 -18.61 6.96
N TRP A 252 44.79 -18.85 7.77
CA TRP A 252 45.64 -17.80 8.32
C TRP A 252 46.38 -17.03 7.22
N ASP A 253 47.00 -17.72 6.27
CA ASP A 253 47.73 -17.10 5.17
C ASP A 253 46.80 -16.30 4.26
N LYS A 254 45.54 -16.73 4.13
CA LYS A 254 44.54 -16.03 3.33
C LYS A 254 44.04 -14.74 4.00
N GLU A 255 43.67 -14.79 5.27
CA GLU A 255 42.94 -13.70 5.94
C GLU A 255 43.82 -12.88 6.91
N PHE A 256 44.90 -13.45 7.45
CA PHE A 256 45.65 -12.93 8.59
C PHE A 256 47.19 -12.89 8.40
N ALA A 257 47.70 -13.04 7.17
CA ALA A 257 49.13 -13.05 6.85
C ALA A 257 49.93 -11.85 7.39
N LYS A 258 49.26 -10.71 7.67
CA LYS A 258 49.86 -9.51 8.26
C LYS A 258 50.23 -9.64 9.75
N TYR A 259 49.80 -10.71 10.43
CA TYR A 259 50.03 -10.90 11.86
C TYR A 259 51.01 -12.05 12.15
N ASN A 260 51.81 -11.90 13.21
CA ASN A 260 52.67 -12.97 13.71
C ASN A 260 51.88 -13.88 14.68
N ILE A 261 51.86 -15.20 14.43
CA ILE A 261 51.09 -16.19 15.19
C ILE A 261 51.47 -16.20 16.68
N ASP A 262 52.77 -16.18 17.00
CA ASP A 262 53.26 -16.30 18.37
C ASP A 262 53.03 -15.02 19.18
N GLU A 263 53.14 -13.87 18.52
CA GLU A 263 52.83 -12.56 19.12
C GLU A 263 51.32 -12.44 19.41
N VAL A 264 50.49 -12.89 18.47
CA VAL A 264 49.03 -12.90 18.61
C VAL A 264 48.63 -13.75 19.81
N TYR A 265 49.14 -14.97 19.91
CA TYR A 265 48.80 -15.89 21.00
C TYR A 265 49.09 -15.32 22.39
N LYS A 266 50.14 -14.51 22.52
CA LYS A 266 50.52 -13.88 23.79
C LYS A 266 49.74 -12.61 24.11
N THR A 267 49.49 -11.76 23.12
CA THR A 267 48.98 -10.38 23.36
C THR A 267 47.47 -10.23 23.11
N TYR A 268 46.88 -11.01 22.21
CA TYR A 268 45.47 -10.87 21.82
C TYR A 268 44.47 -11.37 22.88
N PRO A 269 44.77 -12.30 23.81
CA PRO A 269 43.82 -12.63 24.88
C PRO A 269 43.39 -11.40 25.69
N ALA A 270 44.34 -10.51 26.04
CA ALA A 270 44.06 -9.26 26.74
C ALA A 270 43.28 -8.27 25.86
N LYS A 271 43.64 -8.15 24.57
CA LYS A 271 42.93 -7.29 23.61
C LYS A 271 41.48 -7.72 23.41
N VAL A 272 41.21 -9.02 23.29
CA VAL A 272 39.87 -9.59 23.15
C VAL A 272 39.04 -9.36 24.43
N ALA A 273 39.64 -9.49 25.61
CA ALA A 273 38.96 -9.21 26.87
C ALA A 273 38.60 -7.71 26.98
N ALA A 274 39.53 -6.81 26.66
CA ALA A 274 39.31 -5.38 26.68
C ALA A 274 38.24 -4.94 25.65
N SER A 275 38.32 -5.42 24.41
CA SER A 275 37.32 -5.09 23.38
C SER A 275 35.94 -5.68 23.69
N LYS A 276 35.88 -6.85 24.35
CA LYS A 276 34.62 -7.41 24.84
C LYS A 276 33.96 -6.52 25.89
N ILE A 277 34.71 -6.02 26.87
CA ILE A 277 34.17 -5.12 27.91
C ILE A 277 33.61 -3.85 27.26
N GLN A 278 34.35 -3.26 26.32
CA GLN A 278 33.88 -2.08 25.58
C GLN A 278 32.61 -2.39 24.78
N PHE A 279 32.58 -3.52 24.08
CA PHE A 279 31.41 -3.97 23.34
C PHE A 279 30.20 -4.18 24.26
N ASP A 280 30.35 -4.86 25.40
CA ASP A 280 29.27 -5.15 26.35
C ASP A 280 28.68 -3.85 26.95
N ILE A 281 29.49 -2.80 27.15
CA ILE A 281 29.02 -1.48 27.58
C ILE A 281 28.18 -0.81 26.50
N ILE A 282 28.66 -0.83 25.25
CA ILE A 282 27.95 -0.25 24.11
C ILE A 282 26.65 -1.00 23.82
N ASP A 283 26.66 -2.33 23.85
CA ASP A 283 25.47 -3.18 23.65
C ASP A 283 24.37 -2.84 24.66
N LYS A 284 24.71 -2.72 25.96
CA LYS A 284 23.76 -2.32 27.00
C LYS A 284 23.22 -0.91 26.78
N THR A 285 24.08 0.04 26.43
CA THR A 285 23.69 1.45 26.21
C THR A 285 22.78 1.58 25.00
N PHE A 286 23.13 0.92 23.90
CA PHE A 286 22.35 0.90 22.68
C PHE A 286 20.98 0.22 22.90
N ALA A 287 20.95 -0.92 23.60
CA ALA A 287 19.71 -1.61 23.95
C ALA A 287 18.78 -0.72 24.80
N ALA A 288 19.32 0.06 25.75
CA ALA A 288 18.54 0.96 26.59
C ALA A 288 17.89 2.11 25.78
N LYS A 289 18.64 2.75 24.87
CA LYS A 289 18.09 3.78 23.97
C LYS A 289 17.04 3.20 23.02
N LYS A 290 17.38 2.07 22.37
CA LYS A 290 16.50 1.36 21.43
C LYS A 290 15.16 0.96 22.06
N LYS A 291 15.15 0.64 23.36
CA LYS A 291 13.93 0.23 24.09
C LYS A 291 12.79 1.23 23.96
N LYS A 292 13.04 2.55 24.03
CA LYS A 292 11.98 3.57 23.88
C LYS A 292 11.28 3.48 22.52
N THR A 293 12.07 3.31 21.46
CA THR A 293 11.55 3.13 20.09
C THR A 293 10.79 1.81 19.95
N ILE A 294 11.28 0.72 20.56
CA ILE A 294 10.57 -0.57 20.57
C ILE A 294 9.21 -0.44 21.27
N ASP A 295 9.16 0.19 22.44
CA ASP A 295 7.94 0.35 23.23
C ASP A 295 6.91 1.19 22.45
N PHE A 296 7.36 2.25 21.77
CA PHE A 296 6.52 3.04 20.86
C PHE A 296 5.97 2.20 19.71
N ILE A 297 6.82 1.44 19.02
CA ILE A 297 6.41 0.58 17.90
C ILE A 297 5.43 -0.49 18.38
N ALA A 298 5.63 -1.04 19.58
CA ALA A 298 4.73 -2.03 20.15
C ALA A 298 3.31 -1.48 20.34
N VAL A 299 3.17 -0.21 20.77
CA VAL A 299 1.87 0.48 20.85
C VAL A 299 1.25 0.66 19.46
N TYR A 300 2.03 1.17 18.49
CA TYR A 300 1.57 1.33 17.11
C TYR A 300 1.09 0.00 16.49
N ARG A 301 1.82 -1.10 16.72
CA ARG A 301 1.48 -2.42 16.16
C ARG A 301 0.24 -3.04 16.79
N LYS A 302 0.04 -2.87 18.10
CA LYS A 302 -1.06 -3.51 18.84
C LYS A 302 -2.35 -2.69 18.85
N LYS A 303 -2.30 -1.46 19.37
CA LYS A 303 -3.35 -0.43 19.48
C LYS A 303 -2.99 0.52 20.62
N LEU A 304 -3.61 1.70 20.67
CA LEU A 304 -3.58 2.55 21.85
C LEU A 304 -4.23 1.85 23.06
N PRO A 305 -3.80 2.20 24.30
CA PRO A 305 -4.52 1.81 25.51
C PRO A 305 -5.98 2.25 25.43
N ASP A 306 -6.90 1.49 26.04
CA ASP A 306 -8.35 1.72 25.93
C ASP A 306 -8.78 3.11 26.47
N GLU A 307 -7.95 3.70 27.33
CA GLU A 307 -8.14 5.04 27.87
C GLU A 307 -7.95 6.18 26.85
N MET A 308 -7.18 5.90 25.80
CA MET A 308 -6.81 6.83 24.75
C MET A 308 -7.62 6.57 23.48
N GLN A 309 -7.79 7.61 22.66
CA GLN A 309 -8.59 7.52 21.45
C GLN A 309 -7.84 8.02 20.22
N ALA A 310 -7.62 7.11 19.28
CA ALA A 310 -7.02 7.42 17.99
C ALA A 310 -7.98 8.20 17.07
N ILE A 311 -9.27 7.81 17.03
CA ILE A 311 -10.27 8.44 16.16
C ILE A 311 -10.68 9.80 16.75
N PRO A 312 -10.42 10.92 16.04
CA PRO A 312 -10.85 12.24 16.47
C PRO A 312 -12.37 12.34 16.68
N GLY A 313 -12.78 13.16 17.64
CA GLY A 313 -14.19 13.42 17.93
C GLY A 313 -14.97 14.04 16.76
N ILE A 314 -14.30 14.71 15.83
CA ILE A 314 -14.90 15.24 14.58
C ILE A 314 -15.26 14.16 13.55
N ILE A 315 -14.70 12.96 13.67
CA ILE A 315 -14.97 11.86 12.73
C ILE A 315 -16.05 10.97 13.32
N TYR A 316 -17.14 10.78 12.58
CA TYR A 316 -18.21 9.88 12.98
C TYR A 316 -17.68 8.46 13.20
N ARG A 317 -17.93 7.88 14.39
CA ARG A 317 -17.49 6.51 14.65
C ARG A 317 -18.53 5.52 14.14
N PRO A 318 -18.12 4.46 13.47
CA PRO A 318 -19.09 3.49 12.99
C PRO A 318 -19.67 2.67 14.14
N GLY A 319 -21.00 2.43 14.09
CA GLY A 319 -21.75 1.89 15.22
C GLY A 319 -22.11 2.91 16.31
N GLU A 320 -21.59 4.14 16.23
CA GLU A 320 -22.02 5.24 17.09
C GLU A 320 -23.43 5.69 16.69
N SER A 321 -24.21 6.18 17.66
CA SER A 321 -25.48 6.85 17.39
C SER A 321 -25.25 8.34 17.15
N TRP A 322 -26.15 9.01 16.42
CA TRP A 322 -26.12 10.47 16.30
C TRP A 322 -26.09 11.18 17.67
N ALA A 323 -26.80 10.63 18.65
CA ALA A 323 -26.79 11.14 20.02
C ALA A 323 -25.40 11.02 20.67
N GLY A 324 -24.70 9.89 20.47
CA GLY A 324 -23.32 9.70 20.93
C GLY A 324 -22.34 10.69 20.28
N TYR A 325 -22.48 10.89 18.96
CA TYR A 325 -21.67 11.84 18.19
C TYR A 325 -21.89 13.28 18.66
N ALA A 326 -23.15 13.71 18.75
CA ALA A 326 -23.52 15.04 19.25
C ALA A 326 -23.06 15.26 20.70
N ALA A 327 -23.10 14.22 21.53
CA ALA A 327 -22.62 14.30 22.91
C ALA A 327 -21.10 14.51 23.00
N ARG A 328 -20.28 14.00 22.07
CA ARG A 328 -18.84 14.32 22.02
C ARG A 328 -18.61 15.80 21.76
N TYR A 329 -19.31 16.36 20.77
CA TYR A 329 -19.23 17.80 20.49
C TYR A 329 -19.62 18.63 21.71
N LYS A 330 -20.71 18.26 22.38
CA LYS A 330 -21.16 18.92 23.60
C LYS A 330 -20.13 18.81 24.73
N ARG A 331 -19.58 17.60 24.98
CA ARG A 331 -18.52 17.39 25.97
C ARG A 331 -17.25 18.17 25.66
N TRP A 332 -16.89 18.33 24.39
CA TRP A 332 -15.76 19.16 24.00
C TRP A 332 -16.02 20.63 24.24
N ARG A 333 -17.12 21.18 23.73
CA ARG A 333 -17.47 22.60 23.90
C ARG A 333 -17.56 22.98 25.38
N ASP A 334 -18.34 22.22 26.14
CA ASP A 334 -18.62 22.49 27.55
C ASP A 334 -17.39 22.12 28.41
N GLY A 335 -16.69 21.04 28.09
CA GLY A 335 -15.46 20.63 28.79
C GLY A 335 -14.30 21.62 28.63
N VAL A 336 -14.11 22.21 27.45
CA VAL A 336 -13.12 23.29 27.24
C VAL A 336 -13.47 24.53 28.06
N GLN A 337 -14.76 24.85 28.20
CA GLN A 337 -15.22 25.96 29.03
C GLN A 337 -14.97 25.67 30.53
N ALA A 338 -15.28 24.45 30.98
CA ALA A 338 -14.99 24.00 32.34
C ALA A 338 -13.48 24.00 32.64
N LEU A 339 -12.64 23.58 31.68
CA LEU A 339 -11.18 23.63 31.81
C LEU A 339 -10.62 25.05 31.93
N LYS A 340 -11.27 26.05 31.31
CA LYS A 340 -10.89 27.45 31.50
C LYS A 340 -11.23 27.93 32.92
N ALA A 341 -12.42 27.57 33.43
CA ALA A 341 -12.85 27.95 34.77
C ALA A 341 -11.97 27.30 35.87
N ILE A 342 -11.63 26.02 35.74
CA ILE A 342 -10.78 25.31 36.72
C ILE A 342 -9.34 25.83 36.74
N LYS A 343 -8.80 26.33 35.62
CA LYS A 343 -7.47 26.97 35.57
C LYS A 343 -7.42 28.29 36.33
N VAL A 344 -8.53 29.04 36.35
CA VAL A 344 -8.66 30.22 37.21
C VAL A 344 -8.59 29.80 38.67
N ALA A 345 -9.29 28.72 39.06
CA ALA A 345 -9.19 28.17 40.40
C ALA A 345 -7.75 27.73 40.76
N GLN A 346 -7.01 27.08 39.84
CA GLN A 346 -5.60 26.74 40.06
C GLN A 346 -4.75 27.99 40.32
N THR A 347 -4.92 29.05 39.53
CA THR A 347 -4.15 30.30 39.69
C THR A 347 -4.46 30.99 41.02
N GLU A 348 -5.72 31.00 41.45
CA GLU A 348 -6.13 31.56 42.74
C GLU A 348 -5.59 30.74 43.92
N LEU A 349 -5.53 29.41 43.79
CA LEU A 349 -4.92 28.54 44.79
C LEU A 349 -3.41 28.74 44.88
N ASP A 350 -2.72 28.90 43.75
CA ASP A 350 -1.29 29.20 43.71
C ASP A 350 -0.96 30.50 44.45
N LYS A 351 -1.76 31.55 44.24
CA LYS A 351 -1.64 32.82 44.97
C LYS A 351 -1.87 32.64 46.48
N ALA A 352 -2.86 31.83 46.87
CA ALA A 352 -3.15 31.56 48.27
C ALA A 352 -1.98 30.83 48.96
N ILE A 353 -1.34 29.89 48.26
CA ILE A 353 -0.16 29.16 48.75
C ILE A 353 1.04 30.10 48.88
N GLU A 354 1.32 30.93 47.87
CA GLU A 354 2.44 31.87 47.86
C GLU A 354 2.32 32.90 49.00
N ASN A 355 1.11 33.44 49.20
CA ASN A 355 0.84 34.44 50.23
C ASN A 355 0.56 33.84 51.63
N LYS A 356 0.51 32.50 51.75
CA LYS A 356 0.10 31.77 52.97
C LYS A 356 -1.25 32.24 53.53
N THR A 357 -2.18 32.57 52.64
CA THR A 357 -3.54 33.05 52.98
C THR A 357 -4.59 31.97 52.77
N ALA A 358 -5.76 32.13 53.36
CA ALA A 358 -6.93 31.31 53.03
C ALA A 358 -7.31 31.47 51.54
N VAL A 359 -8.02 30.48 51.01
CA VAL A 359 -8.44 30.44 49.61
C VAL A 359 -9.49 31.53 49.32
N SER A 360 -9.39 32.22 48.18
CA SER A 360 -10.29 33.34 47.82
C SER A 360 -11.73 32.88 47.53
N ALA A 361 -12.72 33.77 47.68
CA ALA A 361 -14.10 33.48 47.28
C ALA A 361 -14.24 33.18 45.77
N ASP A 362 -13.33 33.73 44.97
CA ASP A 362 -13.25 33.52 43.53
C ASP A 362 -12.83 32.09 43.15
N PHE A 363 -12.06 31.41 44.01
CA PHE A 363 -11.75 29.99 43.86
C PHE A 363 -13.01 29.13 43.94
N VAL A 364 -13.81 29.30 44.99
CA VAL A 364 -15.05 28.53 45.22
C VAL A 364 -16.04 28.80 44.09
N THR A 365 -16.16 30.06 43.67
CA THR A 365 -16.99 30.48 42.54
C THR A 365 -16.54 29.81 41.23
N SER A 366 -15.23 29.71 41.01
CA SER A 366 -14.66 29.04 39.83
C SER A 366 -14.93 27.53 39.83
N ILE A 367 -14.86 26.86 40.98
CA ILE A 367 -15.25 25.45 41.13
C ILE A 367 -16.76 25.28 40.87
N ASP A 368 -17.61 26.14 41.42
CA ASP A 368 -19.07 26.06 41.21
C ASP A 368 -19.46 26.27 39.76
N ASN A 369 -18.81 27.21 39.07
CA ASN A 369 -18.97 27.39 37.63
C ASN A 369 -18.54 26.14 36.85
N THR A 370 -17.45 25.49 37.26
CA THR A 370 -16.96 24.24 36.64
C THR A 370 -17.97 23.10 36.83
N LEU A 371 -18.49 22.90 38.05
CA LEU A 371 -19.50 21.89 38.38
C LEU A 371 -20.80 22.12 37.59
N LYS A 372 -21.27 23.36 37.51
CA LYS A 372 -22.49 23.72 36.75
C LYS A 372 -22.39 23.31 35.27
N ILE A 373 -21.20 23.35 34.69
CA ILE A 373 -20.94 22.97 33.29
C ILE A 373 -20.81 21.44 33.15
N LEU A 374 -20.15 20.76 34.09
CA LEU A 374 -19.87 19.32 34.00
C LEU A 374 -21.06 18.42 34.38
N VAL A 375 -21.88 18.79 35.36
CA VAL A 375 -23.00 17.97 35.84
C VAL A 375 -23.96 17.54 34.70
N PRO A 376 -24.34 18.41 33.74
CA PRO A 376 -25.14 17.99 32.59
C PRO A 376 -24.47 17.01 31.61
N LEU A 377 -23.16 16.78 31.74
CA LEU A 377 -22.38 15.89 30.86
C LEU A 377 -22.19 14.48 31.43
N GLN A 378 -22.62 14.24 32.68
CA GLN A 378 -22.37 12.99 33.39
C GLN A 378 -23.17 11.79 32.86
N ALA A 379 -24.22 12.03 32.08
CA ALA A 379 -25.08 10.98 31.54
C ALA A 379 -25.50 11.27 30.10
N ILE A 380 -25.63 10.21 29.30
CA ILE A 380 -26.27 10.25 27.98
C ILE A 380 -27.41 9.23 28.02
N PRO A 381 -28.65 9.65 28.33
CA PRO A 381 -29.76 8.72 28.57
C PRO A 381 -30.00 7.73 27.43
N ALA A 382 -29.80 8.18 26.17
CA ALA A 382 -29.94 7.33 25.00
C ALA A 382 -28.89 6.20 24.92
N VAL A 383 -27.66 6.47 25.37
CA VAL A 383 -26.56 5.48 25.37
C VAL A 383 -26.71 4.52 26.55
N GLU A 384 -27.00 5.03 27.76
CA GLU A 384 -27.22 4.19 28.94
C GLU A 384 -28.39 3.22 28.74
N LYS A 385 -29.52 3.71 28.20
CA LYS A 385 -30.66 2.86 27.85
C LYS A 385 -30.28 1.78 26.84
N ARG A 386 -29.58 2.16 25.75
CA ARG A 386 -29.17 1.21 24.71
C ARG A 386 -28.20 0.15 25.24
N LEU A 387 -27.27 0.52 26.13
CA LEU A 387 -26.35 -0.40 26.77
C LEU A 387 -27.13 -1.44 27.61
N SER A 388 -28.04 -0.97 28.46
CA SER A 388 -28.90 -1.84 29.28
C SER A 388 -29.78 -2.78 28.45
N ASP A 389 -30.39 -2.26 27.36
CA ASP A 389 -31.19 -3.07 26.42
C ASP A 389 -30.34 -4.18 25.78
N LEU A 390 -29.10 -3.87 25.37
CA LEU A 390 -28.19 -4.83 24.74
C LEU A 390 -27.67 -5.89 25.72
N GLU A 391 -27.35 -5.50 26.96
CA GLU A 391 -26.94 -6.46 28.00
C GLU A 391 -28.07 -7.45 28.31
N SER A 392 -29.30 -6.94 28.44
CA SER A 392 -30.50 -7.76 28.63
C SER A 392 -30.70 -8.72 27.45
N PHE A 393 -30.58 -8.20 26.22
CA PHE A 393 -30.68 -9.00 25.00
C PHE A 393 -29.60 -10.08 24.91
N LYS A 394 -28.35 -9.78 25.30
CA LYS A 394 -27.25 -10.76 25.35
C LYS A 394 -27.55 -11.90 26.32
N ILE A 395 -28.14 -11.60 27.49
CA ILE A 395 -28.54 -12.62 28.46
C ILE A 395 -29.62 -13.53 27.85
N GLU A 396 -30.63 -12.95 27.21
CA GLU A 396 -31.71 -13.70 26.54
C GLU A 396 -31.17 -14.61 25.43
N LEU A 397 -30.27 -14.11 24.57
CA LEU A 397 -29.66 -14.89 23.50
C LEU A 397 -28.82 -16.06 24.03
N ASN A 398 -28.02 -15.85 25.08
CA ASN A 398 -27.24 -16.92 25.69
C ASN A 398 -28.14 -17.99 26.33
N PHE A 399 -29.27 -17.59 26.91
CA PHE A 399 -30.27 -18.52 27.42
C PHE A 399 -30.86 -19.40 26.30
N LYS A 400 -31.29 -18.79 25.18
CA LYS A 400 -31.79 -19.51 24.00
C LYS A 400 -30.75 -20.47 23.41
N ARG A 401 -29.50 -20.01 23.26
CA ARG A 401 -28.37 -20.82 22.78
C ARG A 401 -28.19 -22.08 23.63
N ASN A 402 -28.08 -21.90 24.95
CA ASN A 402 -27.87 -23.01 25.87
C ASN A 402 -29.06 -24.00 25.85
N ALA A 403 -30.30 -23.52 25.67
CA ALA A 403 -31.48 -24.38 25.55
C ALA A 403 -31.46 -25.23 24.27
N ILE A 404 -31.07 -24.65 23.14
CA ILE A 404 -30.95 -25.37 21.86
C ILE A 404 -29.81 -26.37 21.89
N GLU A 405 -28.64 -26.01 22.45
CA GLU A 405 -27.52 -26.94 22.61
C GLU A 405 -27.90 -28.16 23.46
N LYS A 406 -28.67 -27.95 24.54
CA LYS A 406 -29.24 -29.05 25.33
C LYS A 406 -30.19 -29.93 24.52
N LYS A 407 -31.12 -29.35 23.76
CA LYS A 407 -32.04 -30.11 22.89
C LYS A 407 -31.28 -30.94 21.85
N LYS A 408 -30.27 -30.35 21.22
CA LYS A 408 -29.39 -31.03 20.25
C LYS A 408 -28.62 -32.18 20.89
N ALA A 409 -28.04 -31.98 22.08
CA ALA A 409 -27.34 -33.03 22.82
C ALA A 409 -28.28 -34.21 23.13
N LEU A 410 -29.50 -33.92 23.60
CA LEU A 410 -30.52 -34.94 23.87
C LEU A 410 -30.89 -35.72 22.59
N MET A 411 -31.14 -35.02 21.48
CA MET A 411 -31.46 -35.67 20.19
C MET A 411 -30.32 -36.55 19.67
N ASN A 412 -29.05 -36.15 19.87
CA ASN A 412 -27.90 -36.97 19.50
C ASN A 412 -27.77 -38.24 20.35
N ILE A 413 -28.21 -38.20 21.61
CA ILE A 413 -28.25 -39.38 22.49
C ILE A 413 -29.35 -40.32 22.00
N ILE A 414 -30.57 -39.80 21.80
CA ILE A 414 -31.74 -40.59 21.33
C ILE A 414 -31.42 -41.27 19.98
N MET A 415 -30.75 -40.55 19.07
CA MET A 415 -30.38 -41.05 17.74
C MET A 415 -29.50 -42.32 17.78
N ARG A 416 -28.79 -42.59 18.87
CA ARG A 416 -27.94 -43.80 19.00
C ARG A 416 -28.75 -45.10 19.10
N ASP A 417 -29.95 -45.01 19.67
CA ASP A 417 -30.81 -46.16 19.98
C ASP A 417 -32.08 -46.20 19.09
N SER A 418 -32.14 -45.32 18.07
CA SER A 418 -33.31 -45.14 17.19
C SER A 418 -33.22 -45.97 15.90
N ASN A 419 -34.37 -46.27 15.29
CA ASN A 419 -34.42 -46.96 13.99
C ASN A 419 -34.09 -46.00 12.81
N PHE A 420 -33.93 -46.54 11.60
CA PHE A 420 -33.45 -45.77 10.44
C PHE A 420 -34.33 -44.56 10.06
N GLU A 421 -35.66 -44.69 10.12
CA GLU A 421 -36.58 -43.57 9.80
C GLU A 421 -36.57 -42.49 10.89
N GLU A 422 -36.53 -42.88 12.17
CA GLU A 422 -36.37 -41.96 13.30
C GLU A 422 -35.04 -41.21 13.24
N VAL A 423 -33.95 -41.88 12.88
CA VAL A 423 -32.64 -41.26 12.67
C VAL A 423 -32.69 -40.21 11.56
N LYS A 424 -33.42 -40.49 10.47
CA LYS A 424 -33.57 -39.54 9.35
C LYS A 424 -34.35 -38.30 9.77
N GLU A 425 -35.42 -38.46 10.55
CA GLU A 425 -36.19 -37.34 11.10
C GLU A 425 -35.39 -36.52 12.14
N LEU A 426 -34.70 -37.19 13.05
CA LEU A 426 -33.82 -36.55 14.04
C LEU A 426 -32.68 -35.76 13.38
N LYS A 427 -32.07 -36.30 12.32
CA LYS A 427 -31.07 -35.57 11.51
C LYS A 427 -31.63 -34.31 10.87
N ARG A 428 -32.89 -34.33 10.40
CA ARG A 428 -33.57 -33.14 9.88
C ARG A 428 -33.78 -32.09 10.98
N LYS A 429 -34.28 -32.49 12.15
CA LYS A 429 -34.45 -31.59 13.32
C LYS A 429 -33.12 -31.01 13.80
N ILE A 430 -32.06 -31.81 13.87
CA ILE A 430 -30.70 -31.35 14.23
C ILE A 430 -30.17 -30.34 13.21
N LYS A 431 -30.45 -30.54 11.91
CA LYS A 431 -30.09 -29.57 10.87
C LYS A 431 -30.81 -28.24 11.07
N ASP A 432 -32.09 -28.26 11.40
CA ASP A 432 -32.88 -27.04 11.68
C ASP A 432 -32.36 -26.32 12.95
N LEU A 433 -32.07 -27.06 14.02
CA LEU A 433 -31.46 -26.51 15.25
C LEU A 433 -30.05 -25.94 15.00
N ASN A 434 -29.25 -26.55 14.13
CA ASN A 434 -27.94 -26.02 13.75
C ASN A 434 -28.07 -24.69 12.99
N LYS A 435 -29.11 -24.54 12.16
CA LYS A 435 -29.40 -23.27 11.48
C LYS A 435 -29.82 -22.20 12.49
N GLU A 436 -30.70 -22.54 13.42
CA GLU A 436 -31.12 -21.62 14.49
C GLU A 436 -29.95 -21.21 15.40
N LEU A 437 -29.04 -22.15 15.72
CA LEU A 437 -27.80 -21.83 16.42
C LEU A 437 -26.92 -20.86 15.63
N ALA A 438 -26.77 -21.07 14.33
CA ALA A 438 -25.97 -20.19 13.48
C ALA A 438 -26.55 -18.76 13.46
N ASP A 439 -27.86 -18.62 13.36
CA ASP A 439 -28.55 -17.33 13.43
C ASP A 439 -28.37 -16.66 14.81
N LEU A 440 -28.51 -17.42 15.91
CA LEU A 440 -28.26 -16.92 17.28
C LEU A 440 -26.79 -16.50 17.51
N TYR A 441 -25.84 -17.26 16.98
CA TYR A 441 -24.42 -16.89 17.04
C TYR A 441 -24.17 -15.58 16.29
N ALA A 442 -24.79 -15.38 15.12
CA ALA A 442 -24.68 -14.13 14.38
C ALA A 442 -25.27 -12.94 15.17
N ASP A 443 -26.41 -13.12 15.83
CA ASP A 443 -27.02 -12.10 16.68
C ASP A 443 -26.19 -11.80 17.94
N LEU A 444 -25.59 -12.82 18.58
CA LEU A 444 -24.67 -12.65 19.69
C LEU A 444 -23.44 -11.85 19.29
N VAL A 445 -22.82 -12.19 18.16
CA VAL A 445 -21.66 -11.46 17.62
C VAL A 445 -22.04 -10.01 17.35
N LYS A 446 -23.21 -9.75 16.75
CA LYS A 446 -23.70 -8.39 16.51
C LYS A 446 -23.89 -7.63 17.83
N CYS A 447 -24.53 -8.25 18.82
CA CYS A 447 -24.75 -7.65 20.13
C CYS A 447 -23.43 -7.32 20.83
N GLU A 448 -22.43 -8.20 20.74
CA GLU A 448 -21.10 -7.99 21.30
C GLU A 448 -20.34 -6.86 20.62
N VAL A 449 -20.46 -6.74 19.29
CA VAL A 449 -19.90 -5.61 18.53
C VAL A 449 -20.55 -4.30 18.95
N ASP A 450 -21.88 -4.25 19.04
CA ASP A 450 -22.62 -3.05 19.48
C ASP A 450 -22.22 -2.65 20.92
N LEU A 451 -22.12 -3.61 21.84
CA LEU A 451 -21.65 -3.37 23.20
C LEU A 451 -20.21 -2.82 23.22
N LYS A 452 -19.31 -3.43 22.43
CA LYS A 452 -17.92 -2.98 22.30
C LYS A 452 -17.82 -1.55 21.79
N ASN A 453 -18.71 -1.13 20.89
CA ASN A 453 -18.74 0.23 20.35
C ASN A 453 -19.27 1.26 21.37
N LEU A 454 -20.15 0.85 22.29
CA LEU A 454 -20.74 1.74 23.29
C LEU A 454 -19.94 1.86 24.59
N ARG A 455 -19.19 0.83 24.99
CA ARG A 455 -18.35 0.85 26.21
C ARG A 455 -17.41 2.05 26.34
N PRO A 456 -16.72 2.52 25.27
CA PRO A 456 -15.89 3.73 25.38
C PRO A 456 -16.67 4.98 25.80
N HIS A 457 -17.96 5.08 25.47
CA HIS A 457 -18.79 6.18 25.93
C HIS A 457 -19.08 6.07 27.44
N GLU A 458 -19.35 4.86 27.92
CA GLU A 458 -19.56 4.59 29.35
C GLU A 458 -18.31 4.94 30.17
N GLU A 459 -17.13 4.51 29.74
CA GLU A 459 -15.87 4.83 30.40
C GLU A 459 -15.61 6.35 30.47
N ILE A 460 -15.92 7.08 29.41
CA ILE A 460 -15.83 8.55 29.41
C ILE A 460 -16.81 9.16 30.42
N LEU A 461 -18.04 8.66 30.50
CA LEU A 461 -19.04 9.15 31.46
C LEU A 461 -18.59 8.86 32.90
N ILE A 462 -17.99 7.70 33.16
CA ILE A 462 -17.40 7.36 34.46
C ILE A 462 -16.31 8.38 34.82
N ARG A 463 -15.42 8.75 33.89
CA ARG A 463 -14.38 9.77 34.12
C ARG A 463 -14.95 11.14 34.45
N VAL A 464 -16.01 11.55 33.75
CA VAL A 464 -16.71 12.81 34.05
C VAL A 464 -17.31 12.77 35.45
N LYS A 465 -17.99 11.67 35.82
CA LYS A 465 -18.52 11.45 37.18
C LYS A 465 -17.42 11.50 38.25
N THR A 466 -16.27 10.88 37.99
CA THR A 466 -15.11 10.92 38.90
C THR A 466 -14.57 12.34 39.07
N SER A 467 -14.41 13.10 37.98
CA SER A 467 -13.96 14.50 38.04
C SER A 467 -14.94 15.40 38.81
N ILE A 468 -16.25 15.18 38.66
CA ILE A 468 -17.28 15.90 39.43
C ILE A 468 -17.12 15.61 40.93
N ARG A 469 -17.00 14.33 41.32
CA ARG A 469 -16.79 13.94 42.73
C ARG A 469 -15.51 14.51 43.32
N SER A 470 -14.41 14.54 42.56
CA SER A 470 -13.16 15.17 42.98
C SER A 470 -13.33 16.67 43.20
N LEU A 471 -14.07 17.36 42.34
CA LEU A 471 -14.35 18.80 42.51
C LEU A 471 -15.25 19.10 43.72
N GLU A 472 -16.23 18.24 43.99
CA GLU A 472 -17.06 18.33 45.20
C GLU A 472 -16.22 18.14 46.47
N SER A 473 -15.34 17.13 46.48
CA SER A 473 -14.34 16.90 47.56
C SER A 473 -13.43 18.11 47.77
N ILE A 474 -12.85 18.67 46.70
CA ILE A 474 -11.99 19.86 46.76
C ILE A 474 -12.75 21.06 47.32
N LYS A 475 -14.03 21.24 46.94
CA LYS A 475 -14.88 22.32 47.47
C LYS A 475 -15.15 22.16 48.97
N GLU A 476 -15.29 20.93 49.46
CA GLU A 476 -15.49 20.69 50.89
C GLU A 476 -14.20 20.94 51.68
N LYS A 477 -13.06 20.44 51.18
CA LYS A 477 -11.75 20.59 51.82
C LYS A 477 -11.22 22.01 51.80
N SER A 478 -11.62 22.85 50.83
CA SER A 478 -11.19 24.25 50.77
C SER A 478 -11.65 25.12 51.94
N LYS A 479 -12.55 24.58 52.79
CA LYS A 479 -12.98 25.20 54.04
C LYS A 479 -11.96 25.07 55.18
N ASP A 480 -11.00 24.14 55.08
CA ASP A 480 -9.94 23.94 56.09
C ASP A 480 -8.61 24.57 55.63
N PRO A 481 -8.10 25.62 56.32
CA PRO A 481 -6.86 26.31 55.95
C PRO A 481 -5.58 25.48 56.06
N GLN A 482 -5.57 24.32 56.74
CA GLN A 482 -4.34 23.58 57.05
C GLN A 482 -3.84 22.65 55.93
N GLN A 483 -4.59 22.46 54.83
CA GLN A 483 -4.30 21.44 53.79
C GLN A 483 -4.09 21.98 52.36
N LEU A 484 -3.62 23.23 52.20
CA LEU A 484 -3.46 23.88 50.89
C LEU A 484 -2.59 23.10 49.89
N SER A 485 -1.50 22.47 50.34
CA SER A 485 -0.59 21.69 49.47
C SER A 485 -1.22 20.39 48.96
N GLU A 486 -2.01 19.71 49.80
CA GLU A 486 -2.75 18.51 49.41
C GLU A 486 -3.87 18.85 48.43
N LEU A 487 -4.55 19.98 48.69
CA LEU A 487 -5.62 20.50 47.84
C LEU A 487 -5.10 20.86 46.44
N LYS A 488 -3.88 21.42 46.35
CA LYS A 488 -3.21 21.68 45.06
C LYS A 488 -2.91 20.39 44.31
N LEU A 489 -2.37 19.37 44.98
CA LEU A 489 -2.08 18.08 44.35
C LEU A 489 -3.37 17.41 43.82
N GLU A 490 -4.46 17.47 44.57
CA GLU A 490 -5.77 16.91 44.17
C GLU A 490 -6.39 17.71 43.00
N LEU A 491 -6.29 19.05 43.04
CA LEU A 491 -6.76 19.92 41.96
C LEU A 491 -5.94 19.70 40.67
N ASP A 492 -4.61 19.66 40.75
CA ASP A 492 -3.73 19.42 39.61
C ASP A 492 -4.00 18.06 38.97
N LYS A 493 -4.18 17.01 39.78
CA LYS A 493 -4.62 15.69 39.30
C LYS A 493 -5.97 15.78 38.59
N THR A 494 -6.93 16.49 39.18
CA THR A 494 -8.26 16.67 38.57
C THR A 494 -8.17 17.42 37.24
N VAL A 495 -7.35 18.47 37.14
CA VAL A 495 -7.10 19.19 35.88
C VAL A 495 -6.45 18.28 34.85
N THR A 496 -5.48 17.43 35.23
CA THR A 496 -4.88 16.47 34.28
C THR A 496 -5.91 15.47 33.73
N ASN A 497 -6.92 15.09 34.52
CA ASN A 497 -7.99 14.19 34.07
C ASN A 497 -8.87 14.80 32.97
N PHE A 498 -8.92 16.13 32.79
CA PHE A 498 -9.64 16.74 31.67
C PHE A 498 -9.06 16.35 30.31
N SER A 499 -7.79 15.95 30.25
CA SER A 499 -7.19 15.39 29.03
C SER A 499 -7.73 14.00 28.69
N SER A 500 -8.19 13.25 29.70
CA SER A 500 -8.63 11.86 29.61
C SER A 500 -10.08 11.67 29.11
N PHE A 501 -10.84 12.76 28.95
CA PHE A 501 -12.15 12.78 28.30
C PHE A 501 -12.21 13.90 27.25
N ASP A 502 -13.32 14.03 26.52
CA ASP A 502 -13.45 14.89 25.34
C ASP A 502 -13.24 16.41 25.59
N ALA A 503 -12.82 16.85 26.78
CA ALA A 503 -12.52 18.26 27.11
C ALA A 503 -11.19 18.78 26.52
N SER A 504 -10.33 17.90 25.99
CA SER A 504 -9.13 18.30 25.25
C SER A 504 -9.43 18.57 23.78
N THR A 505 -9.07 19.77 23.29
CA THR A 505 -9.18 20.12 21.87
C THR A 505 -8.31 19.22 20.98
N VAL A 506 -7.15 18.78 21.47
CA VAL A 506 -6.27 17.86 20.72
C VAL A 506 -6.97 16.52 20.52
N ARG A 507 -7.55 15.96 21.59
CA ARG A 507 -8.31 14.70 21.52
C ARG A 507 -9.50 14.80 20.57
N TYR A 508 -10.23 15.92 20.58
CA TYR A 508 -11.38 16.13 19.71
C TYR A 508 -11.03 16.32 18.22
N LEU A 509 -9.98 17.10 17.91
CA LEU A 509 -9.63 17.44 16.52
C LEU A 509 -8.66 16.45 15.86
N ALA A 510 -7.68 15.94 16.62
CA ALA A 510 -6.56 15.16 16.08
C ALA A 510 -6.44 13.75 16.68
N GLY A 511 -7.23 13.44 17.72
CA GLY A 511 -7.04 12.22 18.51
C GLY A 511 -5.75 12.25 19.33
N GLU A 512 -5.50 11.19 20.07
CA GLU A 512 -4.32 11.02 20.94
C GLU A 512 -3.19 10.22 20.25
N VAL A 513 -3.17 10.24 18.92
CA VAL A 513 -2.04 9.72 18.14
C VAL A 513 -0.78 10.55 18.48
N PRO A 514 0.39 9.93 18.70
CA PRO A 514 1.63 10.64 19.02
C PRO A 514 2.24 11.31 17.78
N TRP A 515 1.56 12.35 17.27
CA TRP A 515 1.89 13.05 16.02
C TRP A 515 3.32 13.62 15.98
N SER A 516 3.90 13.97 17.13
CA SER A 516 5.26 14.52 17.22
C SER A 516 6.33 13.57 16.69
N VAL A 517 6.20 12.26 16.94
CA VAL A 517 7.15 11.24 16.49
C VAL A 517 7.04 11.00 14.99
N TRP A 518 5.84 11.17 14.41
CA TRP A 518 5.59 10.98 12.98
C TRP A 518 5.90 12.21 12.15
N PHE A 519 5.83 13.42 12.72
CA PHE A 519 5.91 14.67 11.98
C PHE A 519 7.21 14.81 11.17
N ARG A 520 8.37 14.58 11.81
CA ARG A 520 9.69 14.70 11.18
C ARG A 520 9.86 13.73 9.98
N PRO A 521 9.68 12.40 10.13
CA PRO A 521 9.83 11.50 8.98
C PRO A 521 8.77 11.75 7.90
N LEU A 522 7.53 12.06 8.25
CA LEU A 522 6.49 12.31 7.27
C LEU A 522 6.78 13.54 6.40
N ILE A 523 7.31 14.64 6.96
CA ILE A 523 7.69 15.82 6.17
C ILE A 523 8.80 15.49 5.19
N ASN A 524 9.83 14.77 5.63
CA ASN A 524 10.95 14.39 4.76
C ASN A 524 10.48 13.51 3.59
N TRP A 525 9.59 12.56 3.87
CA TRP A 525 8.94 11.75 2.84
C TRP A 525 8.01 12.56 1.94
N PHE A 526 7.28 13.53 2.50
CA PHE A 526 6.36 14.37 1.73
C PHE A 526 7.11 15.28 0.75
N VAL A 527 8.25 15.86 1.14
CA VAL A 527 9.14 16.60 0.24
C VAL A 527 9.60 15.70 -0.90
N LEU A 528 10.10 14.50 -0.56
CA LEU A 528 10.56 13.53 -1.57
C LEU A 528 9.43 13.10 -2.52
N LEU A 529 8.23 12.90 -1.99
CA LEU A 529 7.04 12.57 -2.77
C LEU A 529 6.65 13.69 -3.74
N ILE A 530 6.59 14.94 -3.26
CA ILE A 530 6.27 16.10 -4.11
C ILE A 530 7.27 16.21 -5.25
N VAL A 531 8.57 16.09 -4.96
CA VAL A 531 9.61 16.15 -5.99
C VAL A 531 9.46 14.98 -6.97
N THR A 532 9.15 13.77 -6.49
CA THR A 532 8.89 12.60 -7.35
C THR A 532 7.73 12.87 -8.31
N TYR A 533 6.59 13.30 -7.78
CA TYR A 533 5.40 13.56 -8.59
C TYR A 533 5.58 14.76 -9.51
N MET A 534 6.41 15.73 -9.13
CA MET A 534 6.78 16.85 -9.99
C MET A 534 7.62 16.38 -11.18
N VAL A 535 8.59 15.48 -10.98
CA VAL A 535 9.33 14.83 -12.09
C VAL A 535 8.36 14.10 -13.01
N LEU A 536 7.47 13.25 -12.46
CA LEU A 536 6.55 12.44 -13.25
C LEU A 536 5.55 13.30 -14.06
N MET A 537 4.99 14.34 -13.43
CA MET A 537 4.03 15.22 -14.07
C MET A 537 4.69 16.09 -15.15
N SER A 538 5.83 16.71 -14.84
CA SER A 538 6.57 17.52 -15.82
C SER A 538 7.04 16.67 -17.00
N PHE A 539 7.53 15.45 -16.73
CA PHE A 539 7.86 14.49 -17.76
C PHE A 539 6.66 14.15 -18.66
N ASN A 540 5.50 13.82 -18.07
CA ASN A 540 4.28 13.52 -18.82
C ASN A 540 3.84 14.69 -19.73
N VAL A 541 3.93 15.94 -19.25
CA VAL A 541 3.60 17.12 -20.08
C VAL A 541 4.56 17.25 -21.27
N LEU A 542 5.85 17.02 -21.06
CA LEU A 542 6.87 17.18 -22.11
C LEU A 542 6.77 16.11 -23.20
N ILE A 543 6.50 14.85 -22.83
CA ILE A 543 6.33 13.76 -23.81
C ILE A 543 4.96 13.79 -24.49
N PHE A 544 3.95 14.42 -23.87
CA PHE A 544 2.57 14.42 -24.36
C PHE A 544 2.48 14.91 -25.79
N ARG A 545 3.23 15.96 -26.16
CA ARG A 545 3.23 16.50 -27.53
C ARG A 545 3.70 15.45 -28.53
N GLN A 546 4.84 14.83 -28.26
CA GLN A 546 5.43 13.81 -29.12
C GLN A 546 4.47 12.63 -29.29
N TRP A 547 3.83 12.19 -28.21
CA TRP A 547 2.98 11.00 -28.24
C TRP A 547 1.58 11.24 -28.82
N CYS A 548 0.93 12.34 -28.43
CA CYS A 548 -0.43 12.62 -28.86
C CYS A 548 -0.50 13.21 -30.28
N TYR A 549 0.43 14.07 -30.67
CA TYR A 549 0.35 14.79 -31.96
C TYR A 549 1.23 14.17 -33.04
N ASN A 550 2.48 13.82 -32.71
CA ASN A 550 3.42 13.29 -33.70
C ASN A 550 3.22 11.78 -33.92
N GLU A 551 3.05 11.03 -32.83
CA GLU A 551 2.87 9.57 -32.88
C GLU A 551 1.40 9.12 -32.83
N LYS A 552 0.45 10.06 -32.60
CA LYS A 552 -1.00 9.85 -32.62
C LYS A 552 -1.45 8.63 -31.80
N LEU A 553 -0.95 8.53 -30.57
CA LEU A 553 -1.42 7.51 -29.62
C LEU A 553 -2.93 7.64 -29.37
N VAL A 554 -3.59 6.50 -29.17
CA VAL A 554 -5.06 6.39 -29.06
C VAL A 554 -5.58 6.81 -27.69
N TYR A 555 -4.87 6.47 -26.59
CA TYR A 555 -5.34 6.65 -25.20
C TYR A 555 -6.72 6.03 -24.91
N PRO A 556 -6.89 4.70 -25.04
CA PRO A 556 -8.19 4.04 -24.86
C PRO A 556 -8.84 4.28 -23.49
N LEU A 557 -8.03 4.45 -22.43
CA LEU A 557 -8.52 4.74 -21.08
C LEU A 557 -9.04 6.16 -20.90
N ALA A 558 -8.55 7.13 -21.69
CA ALA A 558 -9.08 8.49 -21.72
C ALA A 558 -10.34 8.58 -22.60
N GLU A 559 -10.40 7.78 -23.66
CA GLU A 559 -11.55 7.70 -24.58
C GLU A 559 -12.83 7.23 -23.86
N LEU A 560 -12.71 6.27 -22.93
CA LEU A 560 -13.84 5.74 -22.18
C LEU A 560 -14.64 6.81 -21.41
N PRO A 561 -14.06 7.58 -20.46
CA PRO A 561 -14.81 8.61 -19.73
C PRO A 561 -15.27 9.76 -20.64
N LEU A 562 -14.53 10.10 -21.70
CA LEU A 562 -14.95 11.09 -22.69
C LEU A 562 -16.23 10.67 -23.43
N ALA A 563 -16.30 9.41 -23.87
CA ALA A 563 -17.48 8.86 -24.55
C ALA A 563 -18.74 8.87 -23.66
N LEU A 564 -18.58 8.87 -22.33
CA LEU A 564 -19.70 8.95 -21.39
C LEU A 564 -20.21 10.38 -21.19
N VAL A 565 -19.44 11.42 -21.50
CA VAL A 565 -19.83 12.83 -21.28
C VAL A 565 -20.13 13.61 -22.54
N GLU A 566 -19.93 13.02 -23.71
CA GLU A 566 -20.17 13.64 -25.01
C GLU A 566 -21.68 13.88 -25.22
N GLN A 567 -22.14 15.09 -24.85
CA GLN A 567 -23.54 15.51 -24.94
C GLN A 567 -23.79 16.30 -26.22
N SER A 568 -24.93 16.07 -26.88
CA SER A 568 -25.38 16.92 -28.00
C SER A 568 -26.02 18.24 -27.54
N LYS A 569 -26.50 18.33 -26.29
CA LYS A 569 -27.02 19.56 -25.64
C LYS A 569 -26.75 19.56 -24.13
N LYS A 570 -26.44 20.73 -23.55
CA LYS A 570 -26.14 20.91 -22.12
C LYS A 570 -27.28 20.42 -21.21
N GLY A 571 -26.98 19.46 -20.34
CA GLY A 571 -27.94 18.84 -19.42
C GLY A 571 -28.81 17.74 -20.05
N GLY A 572 -28.51 17.32 -21.28
CA GLY A 572 -29.14 16.19 -21.94
C GLY A 572 -28.39 14.87 -21.71
N LEU A 573 -29.09 13.74 -21.89
CA LEU A 573 -28.48 12.42 -21.90
C LEU A 573 -27.62 12.22 -23.17
N PRO A 574 -26.35 11.81 -23.05
CA PRO A 574 -25.49 11.43 -24.18
C PRO A 574 -26.12 10.36 -25.08
N GLU A 575 -25.74 10.34 -26.35
CA GLU A 575 -26.32 9.43 -27.36
C GLU A 575 -26.04 7.96 -27.05
N ILE A 576 -24.88 7.66 -26.45
CA ILE A 576 -24.49 6.29 -26.08
C ILE A 576 -25.53 5.62 -25.17
N PHE A 577 -26.11 6.37 -24.22
CA PHE A 577 -27.11 5.84 -23.27
C PHE A 577 -28.49 5.64 -23.90
N LYS A 578 -28.72 6.15 -25.11
CA LYS A 578 -29.97 5.94 -25.86
C LYS A 578 -29.91 4.67 -26.71
N SER A 579 -28.73 4.09 -26.92
CA SER A 579 -28.55 2.89 -27.73
C SER A 579 -28.97 1.63 -26.96
N PRO A 580 -29.85 0.77 -27.51
CA PRO A 580 -30.20 -0.51 -26.87
C PRO A 580 -28.99 -1.45 -26.80
N LEU A 581 -28.07 -1.34 -27.76
CA LEU A 581 -26.88 -2.18 -27.83
C LEU A 581 -25.89 -1.87 -26.70
N PHE A 582 -25.85 -0.62 -26.21
CA PHE A 582 -25.11 -0.25 -24.99
C PHE A 582 -25.67 -0.98 -23.77
N TRP A 583 -26.99 -0.93 -23.56
CA TRP A 583 -27.64 -1.58 -22.42
C TRP A 583 -27.57 -3.11 -22.48
N PHE A 584 -27.57 -3.69 -23.69
CA PHE A 584 -27.26 -5.10 -23.86
C PHE A 584 -25.82 -5.43 -23.46
N GLY A 585 -24.86 -4.57 -23.80
CA GLY A 585 -23.49 -4.68 -23.30
C GLY A 585 -23.40 -4.62 -21.78
N VAL A 586 -24.17 -3.73 -21.15
CA VAL A 586 -24.27 -3.60 -19.68
C VAL A 586 -24.89 -4.84 -19.04
N SER A 587 -25.90 -5.43 -19.67
CA SER A 587 -26.66 -6.55 -19.09
C SER A 587 -25.85 -7.86 -19.02
N VAL A 588 -24.90 -8.09 -19.93
CA VAL A 588 -24.06 -9.31 -19.95
C VAL A 588 -23.29 -9.51 -18.63
N PRO A 589 -22.40 -8.59 -18.21
CA PRO A 589 -21.66 -8.73 -16.95
C PRO A 589 -22.59 -8.63 -15.74
N LEU A 590 -23.63 -7.80 -15.78
CA LEU A 590 -24.63 -7.74 -14.72
C LEU A 590 -25.24 -9.13 -14.49
N PHE A 591 -25.71 -9.78 -15.55
CA PHE A 591 -26.34 -11.09 -15.47
C PHE A 591 -25.37 -12.17 -14.98
N VAL A 592 -24.20 -12.29 -15.61
CA VAL A 592 -23.23 -13.35 -15.27
C VAL A 592 -22.68 -13.19 -13.86
N LEU A 593 -22.29 -11.98 -13.46
CA LEU A 593 -21.73 -11.75 -12.13
C LEU A 593 -22.82 -11.82 -11.05
N THR A 594 -24.04 -11.39 -11.33
CA THR A 594 -25.18 -11.57 -10.41
C THR A 594 -25.54 -13.04 -10.25
N TRP A 595 -25.52 -13.84 -11.32
CA TRP A 595 -25.72 -15.29 -11.22
C TRP A 595 -24.65 -15.93 -10.35
N ASN A 596 -23.37 -15.61 -10.57
CA ASN A 596 -22.27 -16.12 -9.76
C ASN A 596 -22.40 -15.69 -8.29
N PHE A 597 -22.88 -14.48 -8.03
CA PHE A 597 -23.19 -14.03 -6.68
C PHE A 597 -24.29 -14.87 -6.02
N PHE A 598 -25.39 -15.16 -6.73
CA PHE A 598 -26.44 -16.04 -6.21
C PHE A 598 -25.97 -17.49 -6.04
N ALA A 599 -25.09 -17.97 -6.91
CA ALA A 599 -24.52 -19.31 -6.82
C ALA A 599 -23.77 -19.57 -5.51
N LEU A 600 -23.03 -18.56 -5.02
CA LEU A 600 -22.34 -18.63 -3.73
C LEU A 600 -23.32 -18.82 -2.55
N GLY A 601 -24.44 -18.11 -2.55
CA GLY A 601 -25.39 -18.12 -1.43
C GLY A 601 -26.43 -19.25 -1.47
N TRP A 602 -26.79 -19.75 -2.66
CA TRP A 602 -27.94 -20.65 -2.85
C TRP A 602 -27.54 -22.07 -3.31
N GLY A 603 -26.26 -22.39 -3.31
CA GLY A 603 -25.77 -23.71 -3.72
C GLY A 603 -25.99 -24.02 -5.21
N LEU A 604 -26.18 -22.97 -6.04
CA LEU A 604 -26.21 -23.13 -7.49
C LEU A 604 -24.79 -23.30 -8.02
N LYS A 605 -24.65 -23.89 -9.20
CA LYS A 605 -23.36 -23.98 -9.88
C LYS A 605 -23.00 -22.63 -10.50
N GLU A 606 -21.84 -22.10 -10.14
CA GLU A 606 -21.31 -20.86 -10.72
C GLU A 606 -20.97 -21.03 -12.20
N ILE A 607 -21.06 -19.94 -12.96
CA ILE A 607 -20.54 -19.85 -14.32
C ILE A 607 -19.01 -19.65 -14.20
N PRO A 608 -18.19 -20.61 -14.66
CA PRO A 608 -16.75 -20.56 -14.46
C PRO A 608 -16.13 -19.46 -15.31
N LEU A 609 -15.74 -18.34 -14.68
CA LEU A 609 -14.97 -17.26 -15.30
C LEU A 609 -13.45 -17.50 -15.21
N GLN A 610 -13.04 -18.49 -14.43
CA GLN A 610 -11.66 -18.94 -14.27
C GLN A 610 -11.57 -20.43 -14.61
N ILE A 611 -11.04 -20.74 -15.80
CA ILE A 611 -10.94 -22.11 -16.29
C ILE A 611 -9.48 -22.54 -16.16
N TYR A 612 -9.22 -23.44 -15.22
CA TYR A 612 -7.90 -24.04 -15.03
C TYR A 612 -7.66 -25.13 -16.06
N TRP A 613 -6.49 -25.12 -16.73
CA TRP A 613 -6.19 -26.14 -17.74
C TRP A 613 -5.86 -27.50 -17.13
N LYS A 614 -5.29 -27.53 -15.92
CA LYS A 614 -4.75 -28.75 -15.28
C LYS A 614 -5.69 -29.97 -15.37
N PRO A 615 -6.98 -29.88 -15.01
CA PRO A 615 -7.90 -31.03 -15.11
C PRO A 615 -8.02 -31.62 -16.53
N TYR A 616 -7.76 -30.82 -17.56
CA TYR A 616 -7.90 -31.19 -18.97
C TYR A 616 -6.59 -31.62 -19.64
N ILE A 617 -5.43 -31.35 -19.01
CA ILE A 617 -4.11 -31.62 -19.61
C ILE A 617 -3.23 -32.56 -18.77
N THR A 618 -3.75 -33.06 -17.64
CA THR A 618 -3.02 -33.99 -16.76
C THR A 618 -2.60 -35.24 -17.54
N GLY A 619 -1.32 -35.62 -17.47
CA GLY A 619 -0.78 -36.77 -18.22
C GLY A 619 -0.49 -36.53 -19.70
N SER A 620 -0.70 -35.31 -20.20
CA SER A 620 -0.29 -34.90 -21.55
C SER A 620 1.09 -34.22 -21.55
N PHE A 621 1.69 -34.05 -22.73
CA PHE A 621 2.93 -33.28 -22.88
C PHE A 621 2.79 -31.81 -22.41
N LEU A 622 1.57 -31.28 -22.31
CA LEU A 622 1.28 -29.92 -21.84
C LEU A 622 1.17 -29.83 -20.31
N ASP A 623 1.13 -30.95 -19.58
CA ASP A 623 0.95 -30.96 -18.11
C ASP A 623 2.04 -30.15 -17.40
N HIS A 624 3.26 -30.18 -17.94
CA HIS A 624 4.42 -29.44 -17.45
C HIS A 624 4.26 -27.90 -17.54
N LEU A 625 3.33 -27.40 -18.38
CA LEU A 625 2.97 -25.98 -18.47
C LEU A 625 1.90 -25.56 -17.44
N ALA A 626 1.11 -26.51 -16.92
CA ALA A 626 0.08 -26.25 -15.92
C ALA A 626 0.60 -26.11 -14.50
N VAL A 627 1.84 -26.53 -14.23
CA VAL A 627 2.47 -26.45 -12.92
C VAL A 627 3.51 -25.33 -12.95
N GLY A 628 3.22 -24.19 -12.34
CA GLY A 628 4.22 -23.12 -12.18
C GLY A 628 3.68 -21.70 -12.17
N GLY A 629 3.90 -21.03 -11.04
CA GLY A 629 3.71 -19.60 -10.79
C GLY A 629 3.68 -19.34 -9.29
N TRP A 630 3.87 -18.08 -8.90
CA TRP A 630 3.98 -17.61 -7.51
C TRP A 630 2.96 -18.30 -6.57
N ARG A 631 3.43 -19.00 -5.53
CA ARG A 631 2.61 -19.76 -4.56
C ARG A 631 1.60 -20.76 -5.19
N GLY A 632 1.95 -21.40 -6.32
CA GLY A 632 1.06 -22.37 -6.97
C GLY A 632 0.06 -21.77 -7.96
N ALA A 633 0.20 -20.50 -8.33
CA ALA A 633 -0.58 -19.92 -9.43
C ALA A 633 -0.26 -20.64 -10.75
N LYS A 634 -1.21 -21.41 -11.27
CA LYS A 634 -1.02 -22.21 -12.49
C LYS A 634 -0.87 -21.27 -13.70
N SER A 635 0.27 -21.32 -14.42
CA SER A 635 0.52 -20.49 -15.61
C SER A 635 -0.48 -20.69 -16.75
N ALA A 636 -1.25 -21.77 -16.70
CA ALA A 636 -2.20 -22.22 -17.71
C ALA A 636 -3.66 -22.06 -17.20
N GLN A 637 -4.21 -20.85 -17.36
CA GLN A 637 -5.58 -20.52 -16.98
C GLN A 637 -6.20 -19.56 -17.98
N PHE A 638 -7.48 -19.77 -18.27
CA PHE A 638 -8.32 -18.79 -18.96
C PHE A 638 -9.08 -17.97 -17.93
N HIS A 639 -8.90 -16.66 -17.95
CA HIS A 639 -9.72 -15.74 -17.17
C HIS A 639 -10.51 -14.84 -18.11
N ILE A 640 -11.79 -14.66 -17.79
CA ILE A 640 -12.72 -13.81 -18.51
C ILE A 640 -12.98 -12.55 -17.68
N PHE A 641 -12.45 -11.43 -18.13
CA PHE A 641 -12.68 -10.09 -17.58
C PHE A 641 -13.44 -9.27 -18.61
N PHE A 642 -14.73 -9.05 -18.38
CA PHE A 642 -15.62 -8.30 -19.27
C PHE A 642 -15.08 -6.89 -19.58
N ALA A 643 -14.59 -6.17 -18.57
CA ALA A 643 -13.98 -4.85 -18.77
C ALA A 643 -12.73 -4.90 -19.68
N LEU A 644 -11.90 -5.93 -19.57
CA LEU A 644 -10.70 -6.06 -20.39
C LEU A 644 -11.03 -6.44 -21.83
N ILE A 645 -12.05 -7.28 -22.06
CA ILE A 645 -12.57 -7.60 -23.40
C ILE A 645 -13.07 -6.31 -24.07
N GLY A 646 -13.90 -5.53 -23.36
CA GLY A 646 -14.43 -4.27 -23.87
C GLY A 646 -13.35 -3.25 -24.18
N LEU A 647 -12.37 -3.10 -23.29
CA LEU A 647 -11.26 -2.16 -23.49
C LEU A 647 -10.35 -2.59 -24.66
N THR A 648 -10.10 -3.89 -24.81
CA THR A 648 -9.30 -4.43 -25.91
C THR A 648 -9.94 -4.15 -27.27
N PHE A 649 -11.27 -4.07 -27.36
CA PHE A 649 -11.95 -3.67 -28.58
C PHE A 649 -11.64 -2.22 -29.00
N LEU A 650 -11.35 -1.33 -28.05
CA LEU A 650 -10.93 0.04 -28.32
C LEU A 650 -9.45 0.11 -28.76
N VAL A 651 -8.59 -0.77 -28.23
CA VAL A 651 -7.15 -0.84 -28.56
C VAL A 651 -6.90 -1.29 -30.00
N PRO A 652 -6.00 -0.68 -30.79
CA PRO A 652 -5.70 -1.13 -32.15
C PRO A 652 -5.29 -2.61 -32.23
N ALA A 653 -5.80 -3.33 -33.25
CA ALA A 653 -5.65 -4.78 -33.36
C ALA A 653 -4.19 -5.27 -33.40
N LYS A 654 -3.26 -4.48 -33.96
CA LYS A 654 -1.82 -4.83 -33.98
C LYS A 654 -1.19 -4.78 -32.58
N ILE A 655 -1.67 -3.89 -31.71
CA ILE A 655 -1.16 -3.75 -30.34
C ILE A 655 -1.77 -4.85 -29.46
N SER A 656 -3.09 -4.98 -29.46
CA SER A 656 -3.76 -6.04 -28.68
C SER A 656 -3.37 -7.45 -29.12
N GLY A 657 -3.13 -7.65 -30.43
CA GLY A 657 -2.61 -8.90 -30.97
C GLY A 657 -1.24 -9.27 -30.39
N SER A 658 -0.32 -8.32 -30.28
CA SER A 658 1.02 -8.64 -29.78
C SER A 658 1.04 -9.00 -28.29
N LEU A 659 0.16 -8.41 -27.48
CA LEU A 659 0.08 -8.66 -26.03
C LEU A 659 -0.12 -10.15 -25.70
N TRP A 660 -1.05 -10.83 -26.37
CA TRP A 660 -1.29 -12.25 -26.13
C TRP A 660 -0.32 -13.15 -26.90
N GLN A 661 0.13 -12.75 -28.10
CA GLN A 661 1.10 -13.51 -28.91
C GLN A 661 2.43 -13.71 -28.18
N PHE A 662 3.01 -12.65 -27.60
CA PHE A 662 4.26 -12.78 -26.84
C PHE A 662 4.08 -13.63 -25.57
N LYS A 663 2.90 -13.61 -24.96
CA LYS A 663 2.59 -14.49 -23.83
C LYS A 663 2.62 -15.96 -24.25
N ILE A 664 2.01 -16.29 -25.39
CA ILE A 664 2.04 -17.65 -25.96
C ILE A 664 3.47 -18.03 -26.37
N ALA A 665 4.22 -17.13 -27.00
CA ALA A 665 5.62 -17.37 -27.34
C ALA A 665 6.47 -17.71 -26.09
N CYS A 666 6.23 -17.05 -24.96
CA CYS A 666 6.88 -17.41 -23.70
C CYS A 666 6.42 -18.76 -23.12
N MET A 667 5.17 -19.17 -23.33
CA MET A 667 4.73 -20.52 -22.95
C MET A 667 5.42 -21.58 -23.81
N ILE A 668 5.59 -21.33 -25.11
CA ILE A 668 6.33 -22.20 -26.03
C ILE A 668 7.81 -22.27 -25.63
N LEU A 669 8.43 -21.12 -25.31
CA LEU A 669 9.81 -21.10 -24.82
C LEU A 669 9.97 -21.89 -23.51
N LEU A 670 9.03 -21.73 -22.57
CA LEU A 670 9.04 -22.52 -21.34
C LEU A 670 8.96 -24.03 -21.63
N PHE A 671 8.09 -24.43 -22.56
CA PHE A 671 7.97 -25.82 -22.99
C PHE A 671 9.33 -26.35 -23.49
N PHE A 672 10.00 -25.61 -24.38
CA PHE A 672 11.32 -26.02 -24.87
C PHE A 672 12.38 -26.08 -23.77
N LEU A 673 12.39 -25.13 -22.82
CA LEU A 673 13.32 -25.17 -21.69
C LEU A 673 13.14 -26.44 -20.84
N ILE A 674 11.90 -26.88 -20.64
CA ILE A 674 11.58 -28.13 -19.93
C ILE A 674 12.01 -29.35 -20.75
N VAL A 675 11.70 -29.38 -22.05
CA VAL A 675 12.08 -30.49 -22.95
C VAL A 675 13.59 -30.66 -23.05
N PHE A 676 14.36 -29.56 -23.06
CA PHE A 676 15.83 -29.59 -23.07
C PHE A 676 16.46 -29.86 -21.70
N GLY A 677 15.66 -30.14 -20.67
CA GLY A 677 16.17 -30.53 -19.34
C GLY A 677 16.64 -29.39 -18.45
N TYR A 678 16.35 -28.12 -18.79
CA TYR A 678 16.65 -26.98 -17.90
C TYR A 678 15.70 -26.88 -16.69
N GLY A 679 14.65 -27.68 -16.65
CA GLY A 679 13.70 -27.79 -15.53
C GLY A 679 12.71 -28.94 -15.75
N LYS A 680 11.98 -29.33 -14.71
CA LYS A 680 10.94 -30.38 -14.73
C LYS A 680 9.54 -29.80 -14.92
N SER A 681 9.31 -28.57 -14.45
CA SER A 681 8.06 -27.84 -14.65
C SER A 681 8.26 -26.33 -14.57
N GLY A 682 7.21 -25.56 -14.84
CA GLY A 682 7.23 -24.11 -14.67
C GLY A 682 7.53 -23.64 -13.23
N SER A 683 7.45 -24.48 -12.20
CA SER A 683 7.85 -24.11 -10.84
C SER A 683 9.36 -23.94 -10.66
N ASP A 684 10.16 -24.57 -11.53
CA ASP A 684 11.62 -24.55 -11.44
C ASP A 684 12.21 -23.23 -11.98
N PHE A 685 11.36 -22.35 -12.50
CA PHE A 685 11.71 -21.00 -12.97
C PHE A 685 11.03 -19.93 -12.09
N PRO A 686 11.35 -19.88 -10.78
CA PRO A 686 10.73 -18.90 -9.88
C PRO A 686 11.11 -17.48 -10.32
N GLY A 687 10.17 -16.56 -10.10
CA GLY A 687 10.37 -15.15 -10.33
C GLY A 687 9.66 -14.38 -9.24
N ASP A 688 10.29 -13.32 -8.77
CA ASP A 688 9.74 -12.39 -7.79
C ASP A 688 9.87 -10.94 -8.26
N TRP A 689 9.36 -10.01 -7.47
CA TRP A 689 9.39 -8.58 -7.78
C TRP A 689 10.69 -7.90 -7.33
N LEU A 690 11.53 -8.57 -6.53
CA LEU A 690 12.63 -7.94 -5.82
C LEU A 690 13.99 -8.40 -6.34
N LEU A 691 14.29 -9.71 -6.34
CA LEU A 691 15.63 -10.30 -6.38
C LEU A 691 15.79 -11.56 -7.23
N VAL A 692 14.71 -12.31 -7.43
CA VAL A 692 14.70 -13.55 -8.22
C VAL A 692 14.06 -13.25 -9.56
N ILE A 693 14.83 -13.47 -10.63
CA ILE A 693 14.40 -13.19 -11.99
C ILE A 693 14.49 -14.45 -12.83
N ASN A 694 13.40 -14.79 -13.50
CA ASN A 694 13.34 -15.88 -14.46
C ASN A 694 13.59 -15.39 -15.90
N PHE A 695 13.71 -16.33 -16.83
CA PHE A 695 13.94 -16.05 -18.24
C PHE A 695 12.93 -15.05 -18.83
N ARG A 696 11.65 -15.13 -18.41
CA ARG A 696 10.58 -14.26 -18.90
C ARG A 696 10.75 -12.81 -18.45
N GLN A 697 11.03 -12.62 -17.17
CA GLN A 697 11.31 -11.31 -16.59
C GLN A 697 12.62 -10.74 -17.13
N GLY A 698 13.64 -11.58 -17.37
CA GLY A 698 14.89 -11.18 -18.02
C GLY A 698 14.65 -10.66 -19.43
N LEU A 699 13.97 -11.44 -20.28
CA LEU A 699 13.60 -11.05 -21.65
C LEU A 699 12.78 -9.76 -21.68
N GLY A 700 11.74 -9.69 -20.84
CA GLY A 700 10.89 -8.51 -20.73
C GLY A 700 11.64 -7.29 -20.20
N GLY A 701 12.54 -7.47 -19.24
CA GLY A 701 13.32 -6.41 -18.61
C GLY A 701 14.35 -5.81 -19.57
N GLY A 702 15.06 -6.67 -20.30
CA GLY A 702 15.94 -6.23 -21.39
C GLY A 702 15.18 -5.49 -22.49
N ALA A 703 14.01 -6.01 -22.87
CA ALA A 703 13.11 -5.37 -23.81
C ALA A 703 12.63 -3.99 -23.32
N LEU A 704 12.26 -3.88 -22.04
CA LEU A 704 11.83 -2.63 -21.42
C LEU A 704 12.94 -1.57 -21.46
N ILE A 705 14.19 -1.96 -21.17
CA ILE A 705 15.35 -1.05 -21.20
C ILE A 705 15.52 -0.46 -22.60
N VAL A 706 15.60 -1.30 -23.64
CA VAL A 706 15.83 -0.83 -25.02
C VAL A 706 14.65 -0.01 -25.53
N PHE A 707 13.42 -0.52 -25.36
CA PHE A 707 12.21 0.16 -25.82
C PHE A 707 12.10 1.56 -25.21
N SER A 708 12.23 1.66 -23.89
CA SER A 708 12.07 2.92 -23.17
C SER A 708 13.21 3.89 -23.47
N SER A 709 14.44 3.39 -23.65
CA SER A 709 15.58 4.23 -24.03
C SER A 709 15.39 4.86 -25.42
N VAL A 710 14.89 4.10 -26.39
CA VAL A 710 14.58 4.62 -27.74
C VAL A 710 13.43 5.62 -27.69
N VAL A 711 12.39 5.38 -26.89
CA VAL A 711 11.28 6.32 -26.72
C VAL A 711 11.73 7.62 -26.06
N LEU A 712 12.57 7.53 -25.01
CA LEU A 712 13.18 8.70 -24.37
C LEU A 712 14.05 9.48 -25.35
N TRP A 713 14.87 8.79 -26.15
CA TRP A 713 15.69 9.41 -27.19
C TRP A 713 14.86 10.20 -28.19
N LYS A 714 13.70 9.68 -28.63
CA LYS A 714 12.79 10.41 -29.52
C LYS A 714 12.21 11.67 -28.88
N CYS A 715 12.03 11.69 -27.55
CA CYS A 715 11.46 12.83 -26.82
C CYS A 715 12.50 13.89 -26.38
N ARG A 716 13.81 13.64 -26.55
CA ARG A 716 14.91 14.48 -26.01
C ARG A 716 14.82 15.97 -26.34
N GLN A 717 14.26 16.33 -27.49
CA GLN A 717 14.12 17.71 -27.93
C GLN A 717 13.15 18.50 -27.03
N TYR A 718 12.04 17.90 -26.62
CA TYR A 718 11.08 18.55 -25.72
C TYR A 718 11.62 18.59 -24.29
N LEU A 719 12.37 17.58 -23.84
CA LEU A 719 12.98 17.57 -22.50
C LEU A 719 13.93 18.74 -22.27
N LEU A 720 14.65 19.17 -23.32
CA LEU A 720 15.64 20.25 -23.27
C LEU A 720 15.13 21.58 -23.89
N CYS A 721 13.81 21.72 -24.08
CA CYS A 721 13.26 22.90 -24.75
C CYS A 721 13.44 24.20 -23.97
N ALA A 722 13.67 24.13 -22.64
CA ALA A 722 14.07 25.27 -21.82
C ALA A 722 15.35 25.95 -22.34
N PHE A 723 16.35 25.16 -22.75
CA PHE A 723 17.62 25.66 -23.31
C PHE A 723 17.58 25.87 -24.82
N ARG A 724 16.63 25.23 -25.50
CA ARG A 724 16.48 25.28 -26.97
C ARG A 724 15.08 25.77 -27.38
N PRO A 725 14.73 27.03 -27.08
CA PRO A 725 13.39 27.55 -27.29
C PRO A 725 13.00 27.63 -28.78
N LYS A 726 13.97 27.62 -29.69
CA LYS A 726 13.73 27.61 -31.16
C LYS A 726 12.85 26.44 -31.59
N ILE A 727 12.91 25.30 -30.90
CA ILE A 727 12.11 24.10 -31.19
C ILE A 727 10.60 24.38 -31.05
N LEU A 728 10.22 25.35 -30.22
CA LEU A 728 8.83 25.65 -29.88
C LEU A 728 8.22 26.77 -30.73
N GLN A 729 8.97 27.39 -31.65
CA GLN A 729 8.53 28.60 -32.36
C GLN A 729 7.26 28.41 -33.19
N SER A 730 6.99 27.19 -33.67
CA SER A 730 5.79 26.86 -34.45
C SER A 730 4.53 26.64 -33.60
N LEU A 731 4.64 26.66 -32.27
CA LEU A 731 3.52 26.37 -31.35
C LEU A 731 2.85 27.65 -30.85
N GLU A 732 1.63 27.53 -30.32
CA GLU A 732 0.90 28.62 -29.69
C GLU A 732 1.65 29.16 -28.45
N LYS A 733 1.61 30.48 -28.20
CA LYS A 733 2.34 31.12 -27.08
C LYS A 733 2.06 30.46 -25.73
N ASP A 734 0.80 30.14 -25.43
CA ASP A 734 0.41 29.50 -24.16
C ASP A 734 1.00 28.09 -24.03
N GLU A 735 1.11 27.34 -25.13
CA GLU A 735 1.76 26.04 -25.18
C GLU A 735 3.28 26.13 -25.05
N GLN A 736 3.90 27.14 -25.69
CA GLN A 736 5.34 27.39 -25.55
C GLN A 736 5.71 27.67 -24.09
N THR A 737 4.92 28.50 -23.41
CA THR A 737 5.15 28.85 -21.99
C THR A 737 4.98 27.63 -21.10
N GLU A 738 3.93 26.81 -21.31
CA GLU A 738 3.76 25.56 -20.55
C GLU A 738 4.96 24.63 -20.73
N LEU A 739 5.36 24.31 -21.97
CA LEU A 739 6.47 23.38 -22.21
C LEU A 739 7.80 23.89 -21.64
N LYS A 740 8.09 25.19 -21.73
CA LYS A 740 9.29 25.78 -21.12
C LYS A 740 9.30 25.65 -19.60
N ILE A 741 8.18 25.98 -18.94
CA ILE A 741 8.06 25.85 -17.49
C ILE A 741 8.24 24.39 -17.07
N HIS A 742 7.57 23.46 -17.75
CA HIS A 742 7.69 22.03 -17.42
C HIS A 742 9.08 21.47 -17.73
N SER A 743 9.81 21.99 -18.72
CA SER A 743 11.20 21.58 -18.98
C SER A 743 12.14 22.05 -17.87
N TRP A 744 12.00 23.28 -17.38
CA TRP A 744 12.73 23.75 -16.19
C TRP A 744 12.35 22.98 -14.93
N LEU A 745 11.05 22.76 -14.70
CA LEU A 745 10.58 21.96 -13.56
C LEU A 745 11.10 20.54 -13.62
N PHE A 746 11.10 19.89 -14.80
CA PHE A 746 11.64 18.55 -14.97
C PHE A 746 13.11 18.49 -14.60
N LEU A 747 13.94 19.36 -15.18
CA LEU A 747 15.39 19.37 -14.92
C LEU A 747 15.71 19.73 -13.47
N GLY A 748 15.06 20.76 -12.92
CA GLY A 748 15.25 21.20 -11.53
C GLY A 748 14.80 20.15 -10.51
N SER A 749 13.61 19.56 -10.71
CA SER A 749 13.12 18.49 -9.83
C SER A 749 13.90 17.19 -9.98
N SER A 750 14.47 16.90 -11.16
CA SER A 750 15.36 15.75 -11.36
C SER A 750 16.69 15.91 -10.60
N ALA A 751 17.30 17.10 -10.70
CA ALA A 751 18.53 17.41 -9.95
C ALA A 751 18.27 17.39 -8.45
N LEU A 752 17.16 18.00 -8.00
CA LEU A 752 16.74 17.99 -6.60
C LEU A 752 16.45 16.56 -6.11
N MET A 753 15.82 15.71 -6.92
CA MET A 753 15.60 14.31 -6.58
C MET A 753 16.92 13.59 -6.32
N ILE A 754 17.88 13.70 -7.25
CA ILE A 754 19.19 13.07 -7.11
C ILE A 754 19.91 13.59 -5.85
N PHE A 755 19.80 14.89 -5.57
CA PHE A 755 20.35 15.49 -4.35
C PHE A 755 19.66 14.96 -3.08
N LEU A 756 18.33 14.88 -3.03
CA LEU A 756 17.59 14.36 -1.88
C LEU A 756 17.83 12.88 -1.64
N LEU A 757 17.94 12.09 -2.71
CA LEU A 757 18.34 10.68 -2.59
C LEU A 757 19.76 10.56 -2.05
N SER A 758 20.68 11.40 -2.53
CA SER A 758 22.08 11.27 -2.16
C SER A 758 22.40 11.82 -0.79
N TRP A 759 22.10 13.10 -0.56
CA TRP A 759 22.38 13.80 0.68
C TRP A 759 21.32 13.59 1.74
N GLY A 760 20.04 13.49 1.35
CA GLY A 760 18.93 13.27 2.29
C GLY A 760 18.89 11.84 2.81
N LEU A 761 18.72 10.85 1.93
CA LEU A 761 18.66 9.44 2.32
C LEU A 761 20.03 8.78 2.57
N GLY A 762 21.13 9.46 2.23
CA GLY A 762 22.49 8.92 2.38
C GLY A 762 22.90 7.94 1.27
N ILE A 763 22.23 7.96 0.11
CA ILE A 763 22.57 7.10 -1.03
C ILE A 763 23.82 7.65 -1.73
N HIS A 764 24.78 6.80 -2.09
CA HIS A 764 25.93 7.28 -2.85
C HIS A 764 25.50 7.83 -4.24
N ILE A 765 26.08 8.95 -4.67
CA ILE A 765 25.58 9.76 -5.80
C ILE A 765 25.42 8.98 -7.11
N ILE A 766 26.35 8.07 -7.41
CA ILE A 766 26.30 7.23 -8.62
C ILE A 766 25.05 6.34 -8.61
N TYR A 767 24.68 5.79 -7.46
CA TYR A 767 23.48 4.97 -7.33
C TYR A 767 22.22 5.80 -7.37
N SER A 768 22.25 7.03 -6.85
CA SER A 768 21.15 7.98 -6.98
C SER A 768 20.86 8.30 -8.46
N ILE A 769 21.91 8.46 -9.28
CA ILE A 769 21.77 8.63 -10.73
C ILE A 769 21.26 7.35 -11.39
N PHE A 770 21.80 6.18 -11.03
CA PHE A 770 21.39 4.89 -11.58
C PHE A 770 19.92 4.57 -11.29
N ILE A 771 19.48 4.69 -10.02
CA ILE A 771 18.09 4.44 -9.63
C ILE A 771 17.15 5.42 -10.31
N TYR A 772 17.53 6.70 -10.40
CA TYR A 772 16.76 7.72 -11.10
C TYR A 772 16.59 7.36 -12.58
N ALA A 773 17.68 7.01 -13.27
CA ALA A 773 17.62 6.59 -14.68
C ALA A 773 16.74 5.34 -14.87
N PHE A 774 16.83 4.37 -13.96
CA PHE A 774 16.01 3.17 -13.98
C PHE A 774 14.52 3.50 -13.79
N ILE A 775 14.19 4.38 -12.85
CA ILE A 775 12.82 4.86 -12.62
C ILE A 775 12.26 5.53 -13.87
N MET A 776 13.04 6.35 -14.56
CA MET A 776 12.61 6.99 -15.81
C MET A 776 12.37 5.97 -16.92
N ILE A 777 13.26 5.00 -17.11
CA ILE A 777 13.09 3.89 -18.07
C ILE A 777 11.81 3.11 -17.78
N MET A 778 11.62 2.69 -16.52
CA MET A 778 10.43 1.94 -16.12
C MET A 778 9.16 2.76 -16.32
N THR A 779 9.16 4.02 -15.90
CA THR A 779 8.02 4.94 -16.04
C THR A 779 7.63 5.13 -17.49
N VAL A 780 8.59 5.31 -18.41
CA VAL A 780 8.31 5.45 -19.84
C VAL A 780 7.60 4.22 -20.39
N GLY A 781 8.15 3.03 -20.14
CA GLY A 781 7.55 1.79 -20.63
C GLY A 781 6.16 1.55 -20.05
N LEU A 782 5.97 1.87 -18.77
CA LEU A 782 4.69 1.81 -18.07
C LEU A 782 3.65 2.76 -18.67
N VAL A 783 3.95 4.06 -18.74
CA VAL A 783 3.01 5.06 -19.28
C VAL A 783 2.69 4.74 -20.73
N ARG A 784 3.68 4.28 -21.52
CA ARG A 784 3.46 3.88 -22.90
C ARG A 784 2.56 2.64 -23.01
N ALA A 785 2.79 1.60 -22.21
CA ALA A 785 1.96 0.39 -22.21
C ALA A 785 0.49 0.71 -21.87
N VAL A 786 0.24 1.67 -20.96
CA VAL A 786 -1.11 2.08 -20.57
C VAL A 786 -1.74 3.02 -21.60
N ALA A 787 -1.03 4.06 -22.04
CA ALA A 787 -1.53 5.06 -22.99
C ALA A 787 -1.78 4.49 -24.40
N GLU A 788 -0.92 3.60 -24.87
CA GLU A 788 -1.05 2.99 -26.20
C GLU A 788 -1.81 1.67 -26.15
N GLY A 789 -1.51 0.82 -25.15
CA GLY A 789 -2.05 -0.54 -25.05
C GLY A 789 -3.37 -0.66 -24.27
N GLY A 790 -3.86 0.41 -23.62
CA GLY A 790 -5.10 0.37 -22.85
C GLY A 790 -5.07 -0.68 -21.75
N ILE A 791 -3.94 -0.85 -21.06
CA ILE A 791 -3.78 -1.90 -20.06
C ILE A 791 -4.22 -1.35 -18.69
N LEU A 792 -5.16 -2.05 -18.03
CA LEU A 792 -5.77 -1.60 -16.77
C LEU A 792 -4.81 -1.62 -15.56
N GLY A 793 -3.76 -2.43 -15.61
CA GLY A 793 -2.79 -2.53 -14.53
C GLY A 793 -1.46 -3.09 -15.02
N PHE A 794 -0.38 -2.46 -14.57
CA PHE A 794 0.97 -2.86 -14.92
C PHE A 794 1.82 -2.93 -13.67
N GLN A 795 2.39 -4.10 -13.41
CA GLN A 795 3.33 -4.30 -12.33
C GLN A 795 4.68 -4.71 -12.93
N CYS A 796 5.75 -3.96 -12.67
CA CYS A 796 7.06 -4.29 -13.22
C CYS A 796 7.76 -5.28 -12.28
N TRP A 797 7.79 -6.57 -12.62
CA TRP A 797 8.68 -7.52 -11.94
C TRP A 797 10.07 -7.53 -12.58
N PHE A 798 10.67 -6.35 -12.59
CA PHE A 798 12.04 -6.09 -12.99
C PHE A 798 12.49 -4.85 -12.22
N SER A 799 13.45 -5.04 -11.32
CA SER A 799 13.83 -4.06 -10.29
C SER A 799 15.30 -3.63 -10.50
N PRO A 800 15.73 -2.49 -9.96
CA PRO A 800 17.13 -2.08 -9.98
C PRO A 800 18.05 -3.11 -9.30
N PHE A 801 17.54 -3.83 -8.29
CA PHE A 801 18.31 -4.85 -7.54
C PHE A 801 18.60 -6.09 -8.39
N HIS A 802 17.70 -6.44 -9.32
CA HIS A 802 17.94 -7.52 -10.29
C HIS A 802 19.14 -7.22 -11.20
N ILE A 803 19.32 -5.97 -11.61
CA ILE A 803 20.48 -5.57 -12.43
C ILE A 803 21.77 -5.70 -11.62
N GLY A 804 21.77 -5.21 -10.37
CA GLY A 804 22.91 -5.37 -9.47
C GLY A 804 23.33 -6.83 -9.29
N LYS A 805 22.34 -7.74 -9.16
CA LYS A 805 22.55 -9.19 -9.07
C LYS A 805 23.06 -9.81 -10.37
N ALA A 806 22.43 -9.47 -11.49
CA ALA A 806 22.70 -10.10 -12.77
C ALA A 806 24.11 -9.80 -13.30
N PHE A 807 24.61 -8.59 -13.03
CA PHE A 807 25.89 -8.10 -13.56
C PHE A 807 27.02 -8.07 -12.53
N GLY A 808 26.81 -8.59 -11.31
CA GLY A 808 27.87 -8.74 -10.31
C GLY A 808 28.49 -7.41 -9.86
N ILE A 809 27.72 -6.31 -9.90
CA ILE A 809 28.19 -4.94 -9.62
C ILE A 809 28.68 -4.77 -8.16
N GLN A 810 28.60 -5.81 -7.31
CA GLN A 810 28.66 -5.71 -5.84
C GLN A 810 29.98 -6.14 -5.21
N LYS A 811 30.96 -6.58 -6.01
CA LYS A 811 32.24 -7.12 -5.51
C LYS A 811 33.29 -6.06 -5.16
N GLY A 812 33.00 -4.76 -5.36
CA GLY A 812 33.91 -3.66 -5.03
C GLY A 812 33.59 -2.99 -3.68
N THR A 813 34.59 -2.36 -3.05
CA THR A 813 34.44 -1.57 -1.81
C THR A 813 33.47 -0.40 -1.96
N MET A 814 33.34 0.16 -3.17
CA MET A 814 32.33 1.17 -3.53
C MET A 814 30.92 0.62 -3.72
N PHE A 815 30.74 -0.72 -3.69
CA PHE A 815 29.50 -1.39 -4.03
C PHE A 815 28.98 -2.38 -2.99
N ALA A 816 29.31 -2.15 -1.71
CA ALA A 816 28.87 -3.00 -0.62
C ALA A 816 27.32 -3.10 -0.58
N PRO A 817 26.76 -4.31 -0.43
CA PRO A 817 25.31 -4.53 -0.41
C PRO A 817 24.53 -3.67 0.60
N SER A 818 25.19 -3.23 1.67
CA SER A 818 24.60 -2.39 2.71
C SER A 818 24.23 -0.98 2.23
N TYR A 819 24.91 -0.43 1.20
CA TYR A 819 24.54 0.87 0.61
C TYR A 819 23.25 0.82 -0.23
N PHE A 820 22.71 -0.37 -0.50
CA PHE A 820 21.39 -0.52 -1.12
C PHE A 820 20.24 -0.35 -0.12
N ALA A 821 20.51 -0.27 1.19
CA ALA A 821 19.50 -0.17 2.22
C ALA A 821 18.52 1.01 2.03
N PRO A 822 19.00 2.26 1.83
CA PRO A 822 18.09 3.39 1.63
C PRO A 822 17.38 3.34 0.27
N ILE A 823 18.03 2.76 -0.76
CA ILE A 823 17.43 2.55 -2.08
C ILE A 823 16.22 1.60 -1.97
N MET A 824 16.35 0.52 -1.19
CA MET A 824 15.27 -0.45 -0.98
C MET A 824 14.07 0.19 -0.29
N MET A 825 14.31 1.06 0.69
CA MET A 825 13.27 1.80 1.40
C MET A 825 12.51 2.73 0.45
N PHE A 826 13.22 3.57 -0.31
CA PHE A 826 12.65 4.44 -1.33
C PHE A 826 11.87 3.66 -2.41
N TRP A 827 12.47 2.59 -2.93
CA TRP A 827 11.85 1.74 -3.94
C TRP A 827 10.57 1.06 -3.40
N SER A 828 10.62 0.53 -2.17
CA SER A 828 9.49 -0.17 -1.52
C SER A 828 8.27 0.73 -1.33
N ILE A 829 8.47 2.03 -1.06
CA ILE A 829 7.40 2.98 -0.76
C ILE A 829 6.76 3.59 -2.02
N LEU A 830 7.51 3.79 -3.11
CA LEU A 830 7.00 4.53 -4.29
C LEU A 830 6.93 3.71 -5.58
N PHE A 831 7.75 2.67 -5.75
CA PHE A 831 7.96 2.03 -7.05
C PHE A 831 7.81 0.51 -7.04
N LEU A 832 7.59 -0.12 -5.89
CA LEU A 832 7.47 -1.57 -5.79
C LEU A 832 6.12 -2.08 -6.31
N ASP A 833 5.02 -1.47 -5.88
CA ASP A 833 3.67 -1.86 -6.31
C ASP A 833 3.02 -0.75 -7.14
N ILE A 834 3.35 -0.74 -8.43
CA ILE A 834 2.95 0.27 -9.41
C ILE A 834 1.67 -0.08 -10.19
N LYS A 835 0.87 -1.03 -9.72
CA LYS A 835 -0.36 -1.47 -10.41
C LYS A 835 -1.31 -0.32 -10.75
N THR A 836 -1.45 0.63 -9.82
CA THR A 836 -2.26 1.85 -9.94
C THR A 836 -1.39 3.10 -9.91
N PHE A 837 -0.19 3.04 -10.47
CA PHE A 837 0.76 4.15 -10.43
C PHE A 837 0.19 5.42 -11.06
N ILE A 838 0.56 6.55 -10.48
CA ILE A 838 -0.03 7.85 -10.80
C ILE A 838 0.32 8.37 -12.20
N ALA A 839 1.50 8.05 -12.73
CA ALA A 839 1.98 8.62 -13.99
C ALA A 839 1.10 8.27 -15.21
N PRO A 840 0.64 7.02 -15.39
CA PRO A 840 -0.37 6.71 -16.42
C PRO A 840 -1.68 7.48 -16.27
N ALA A 841 -2.17 7.69 -15.06
CA ALA A 841 -3.39 8.47 -14.81
C ALA A 841 -3.19 9.94 -15.23
N MET A 842 -2.04 10.54 -14.92
CA MET A 842 -1.66 11.89 -15.36
C MET A 842 -1.60 11.99 -16.89
N ALA A 843 -1.03 11.00 -17.59
CA ALA A 843 -0.95 11.00 -19.05
C ALA A 843 -2.34 10.94 -19.71
N ASN A 844 -3.24 10.10 -19.19
CA ASN A 844 -4.64 10.07 -19.65
C ASN A 844 -5.38 11.36 -19.31
N ALA A 845 -5.13 11.98 -18.15
CA ALA A 845 -5.71 13.27 -17.78
C ALA A 845 -5.28 14.40 -18.74
N LEU A 846 -4.02 14.42 -19.18
CA LEU A 846 -3.53 15.37 -20.19
C LEU A 846 -4.23 15.17 -21.55
N LYS A 847 -4.53 13.92 -21.92
CA LYS A 847 -5.34 13.63 -23.11
C LYS A 847 -6.75 14.20 -22.98
N ILE A 848 -7.43 13.95 -21.86
CA ILE A 848 -8.78 14.49 -21.59
C ILE A 848 -8.78 16.03 -21.64
N ARG A 849 -7.78 16.66 -21.03
CA ARG A 849 -7.58 18.12 -21.06
C ARG A 849 -7.50 18.65 -22.49
N SER A 850 -6.74 17.96 -23.35
CA SER A 850 -6.54 18.34 -24.75
C SER A 850 -7.83 18.22 -25.56
N GLU A 851 -8.57 17.12 -25.41
CA GLU A 851 -9.83 16.89 -26.15
C GLU A 851 -10.90 17.91 -25.77
N LEU A 852 -11.00 18.26 -24.48
CA LEU A 852 -11.96 19.25 -23.99
C LEU A 852 -11.42 20.70 -24.03
N LYS A 853 -10.20 20.92 -24.53
CA LYS A 853 -9.53 22.22 -24.63
C LYS A 853 -9.58 23.02 -23.31
N MET A 854 -9.41 22.34 -22.18
CA MET A 854 -9.49 22.97 -20.85
C MET A 854 -8.33 23.95 -20.61
N GLU A 855 -8.57 24.95 -19.75
CA GLU A 855 -7.54 25.91 -19.35
C GLU A 855 -6.34 25.23 -18.65
N ARG A 856 -5.14 25.42 -19.19
CA ARG A 856 -3.89 24.76 -18.76
C ARG A 856 -3.56 25.02 -17.27
N LYS A 857 -3.64 26.28 -16.81
CA LYS A 857 -3.29 26.67 -15.42
C LYS A 857 -4.22 26.04 -14.38
N ARG A 858 -5.54 26.20 -14.56
CA ARG A 858 -6.55 25.64 -13.64
C ARG A 858 -6.51 24.11 -13.61
N PHE A 859 -6.26 23.47 -14.74
CA PHE A 859 -6.10 22.02 -14.80
C PHE A 859 -4.95 21.54 -13.91
N HIS A 860 -3.75 22.14 -14.05
CA HIS A 860 -2.59 21.75 -13.25
C HIS A 860 -2.80 22.02 -11.76
N LEU A 861 -3.42 23.15 -11.40
CA LEU A 861 -3.77 23.45 -10.01
C LEU A 861 -4.76 22.42 -9.43
N SER A 862 -5.78 22.04 -10.19
CA SER A 862 -6.78 21.04 -9.79
C SER A 862 -6.14 19.66 -9.59
N LEU A 863 -5.27 19.27 -10.51
CA LEU A 863 -4.53 18.01 -10.43
C LEU A 863 -3.66 17.96 -9.16
N TRP A 864 -2.86 19.00 -8.91
CA TRP A 864 -2.02 19.09 -7.71
C TRP A 864 -2.83 19.14 -6.42
N ALA A 865 -3.94 19.88 -6.39
CA ALA A 865 -4.83 19.91 -5.23
C ALA A 865 -5.40 18.51 -4.92
N GLY A 866 -5.82 17.77 -5.95
CA GLY A 866 -6.29 16.38 -5.81
C GLY A 866 -5.23 15.42 -5.28
N ILE A 867 -3.98 15.58 -5.74
CA ILE A 867 -2.83 14.79 -5.26
C ILE A 867 -2.54 15.10 -3.79
N LEU A 868 -2.36 16.37 -3.45
CA LEU A 868 -1.97 16.79 -2.10
C LEU A 868 -3.02 16.41 -1.06
N ILE A 869 -4.31 16.60 -1.37
CA ILE A 869 -5.38 16.22 -0.45
C ILE A 869 -5.46 14.70 -0.26
N ALA A 870 -5.27 13.93 -1.33
CA ALA A 870 -5.25 12.47 -1.24
C ALA A 870 -4.07 11.96 -0.39
N VAL A 871 -2.87 12.53 -0.56
CA VAL A 871 -1.70 12.18 0.25
C VAL A 871 -1.95 12.44 1.73
N VAL A 872 -2.42 13.64 2.07
CA VAL A 872 -2.66 14.04 3.46
C VAL A 872 -3.74 13.16 4.10
N VAL A 873 -4.86 12.96 3.42
CA VAL A 873 -5.97 12.12 3.92
C VAL A 873 -5.51 10.67 4.05
N ALA A 874 -4.78 10.12 3.08
CA ALA A 874 -4.31 8.73 3.12
C ALA A 874 -3.46 8.47 4.37
N VAL A 875 -2.44 9.29 4.59
CA VAL A 875 -1.51 9.12 5.72
C VAL A 875 -2.21 9.30 7.05
N ILE A 876 -3.03 10.35 7.21
CA ILE A 876 -3.76 10.61 8.46
C ILE A 876 -4.70 9.45 8.80
N VAL A 877 -5.47 8.96 7.82
CA VAL A 877 -6.43 7.88 8.05
C VAL A 877 -5.73 6.57 8.34
N HIS A 878 -4.65 6.22 7.61
CA HIS A 878 -3.86 5.02 7.89
C HIS A 878 -3.32 5.04 9.32
N LEU A 879 -2.74 6.16 9.77
CA LEU A 879 -2.20 6.29 11.13
C LEU A 879 -3.30 6.20 12.20
N ILE A 880 -4.41 6.91 12.03
CA ILE A 880 -5.55 6.83 12.94
C ILE A 880 -6.03 5.39 13.07
N LEU A 881 -6.16 4.66 11.95
CA LEU A 881 -6.56 3.25 11.97
C LEU A 881 -5.52 2.37 12.65
N SER A 882 -4.23 2.55 12.37
CA SER A 882 -3.16 1.77 13.02
C SER A 882 -3.19 1.89 14.53
N TYR A 883 -3.46 3.08 15.06
CA TYR A 883 -3.58 3.29 16.51
C TYR A 883 -4.95 2.86 17.08
N HIS A 884 -5.99 2.81 16.26
CA HIS A 884 -7.33 2.38 16.69
C HIS A 884 -7.47 0.86 16.79
N ILE A 885 -7.11 0.13 15.74
CA ILE A 885 -7.26 -1.33 15.65
C ILE A 885 -5.95 -2.11 15.85
N GLY A 886 -4.80 -1.44 15.70
CA GLY A 886 -3.49 -2.06 15.68
C GLY A 886 -2.99 -2.33 14.27
N ALA A 887 -1.77 -1.92 13.97
CA ALA A 887 -1.14 -2.18 12.68
C ALA A 887 -1.04 -3.69 12.35
N ASP A 888 -0.90 -4.57 13.34
CA ASP A 888 -0.89 -6.03 13.15
C ASP A 888 -2.26 -6.60 12.72
N ALA A 889 -3.35 -5.89 13.02
CA ALA A 889 -4.72 -6.26 12.66
C ALA A 889 -5.17 -5.67 11.31
N MET A 890 -4.38 -4.76 10.74
CA MET A 890 -4.61 -4.17 9.41
C MET A 890 -4.23 -5.15 8.28
N GLN A 891 -4.24 -4.67 7.04
CA GLN A 891 -3.99 -5.48 5.85
C GLN A 891 -2.63 -6.23 5.96
N PRO A 892 -2.60 -7.58 5.97
CA PRO A 892 -1.41 -8.35 6.34
C PRO A 892 -0.22 -8.22 5.37
N TRP A 893 -0.49 -7.91 4.10
CA TRP A 893 0.55 -7.72 3.09
C TRP A 893 1.32 -6.43 3.35
N PHE A 894 0.64 -5.29 3.54
CA PHE A 894 1.28 -3.99 3.74
C PHE A 894 1.90 -3.82 5.13
N TYR A 895 1.21 -4.24 6.19
CA TYR A 895 1.62 -4.03 7.58
C TYR A 895 2.48 -5.17 8.16
N GLY A 896 2.60 -6.28 7.43
CA GLY A 896 3.35 -7.46 7.84
C GLY A 896 4.32 -7.97 6.78
N GLY A 897 3.78 -8.53 5.69
CA GLY A 897 4.53 -9.25 4.68
C GLY A 897 5.58 -8.41 3.95
N LEU A 898 5.18 -7.24 3.46
CA LEU A 898 6.01 -6.35 2.65
C LEU A 898 7.24 -5.83 3.42
N PRO A 899 7.12 -5.14 4.57
CA PRO A 899 8.29 -4.65 5.29
C PRO A 899 9.21 -5.78 5.74
N LYS A 900 8.64 -6.88 6.27
CA LYS A 900 9.41 -8.04 6.71
C LYS A 900 10.20 -8.66 5.56
N SER A 901 9.59 -8.84 4.39
CA SER A 901 10.26 -9.38 3.20
C SER A 901 11.35 -8.45 2.70
N SER A 902 11.10 -7.13 2.60
CA SER A 902 12.08 -6.15 2.11
C SER A 902 13.31 -6.05 3.03
N PHE A 903 13.12 -5.95 4.35
CA PHE A 903 14.25 -5.86 5.29
C PHE A 903 14.97 -7.20 5.46
N ASN A 904 14.28 -8.35 5.45
CA ASN A 904 14.96 -9.64 5.46
C ASN A 904 15.80 -9.87 4.21
N ALA A 905 15.26 -9.56 3.03
CA ALA A 905 16.00 -9.58 1.78
C ALA A 905 17.30 -8.79 1.89
N LEU A 906 17.21 -7.55 2.35
CA LEU A 906 18.34 -6.65 2.52
C LEU A 906 19.36 -7.15 3.56
N ALA A 907 18.91 -7.68 4.69
CA ALA A 907 19.79 -8.27 5.70
C ALA A 907 20.53 -9.50 5.14
N THR A 908 19.82 -10.37 4.41
CA THR A 908 20.43 -11.52 3.73
C THR A 908 21.48 -11.08 2.72
N PHE A 909 21.27 -9.98 1.99
CA PHE A 909 22.27 -9.44 1.06
C PHE A 909 23.50 -8.89 1.71
N SER A 910 23.29 -8.17 2.80
CA SER A 910 24.39 -7.60 3.56
C SER A 910 25.24 -8.69 4.23
N LYS A 911 24.63 -9.83 4.57
CA LYS A 911 25.33 -10.99 5.15
C LYS A 911 26.09 -11.83 4.13
N ASN A 912 25.40 -12.25 3.07
CA ASN A 912 25.90 -13.31 2.20
C ASN A 912 26.54 -12.77 0.91
N GLY A 913 26.40 -11.47 0.63
CA GLY A 913 26.63 -10.92 -0.71
C GLY A 913 25.62 -11.48 -1.73
N LEU A 914 25.68 -11.01 -2.97
CA LEU A 914 24.94 -11.64 -4.07
C LEU A 914 25.78 -12.73 -4.71
N MET A 915 25.23 -13.95 -4.77
CA MET A 915 25.77 -14.98 -5.65
C MET A 915 25.57 -14.51 -7.10
N ASP A 916 26.66 -14.49 -7.87
CA ASP A 916 26.64 -14.15 -9.29
C ASP A 916 25.83 -15.19 -10.06
N GLU A 917 24.63 -14.82 -10.49
CA GLU A 917 23.82 -15.65 -11.38
C GLU A 917 24.05 -15.21 -12.83
N LYS A 918 25.23 -15.51 -13.38
CA LYS A 918 25.62 -15.17 -14.76
C LYS A 918 24.64 -15.69 -15.83
N PHE A 919 23.79 -16.66 -15.49
CA PHE A 919 22.73 -17.15 -16.38
C PHE A 919 21.63 -16.11 -16.60
N ILE A 920 21.33 -15.27 -15.60
CA ILE A 920 20.28 -14.24 -15.67
C ILE A 920 20.66 -13.13 -16.65
N SER A 921 21.91 -12.63 -16.58
CA SER A 921 22.34 -11.52 -17.44
C SER A 921 22.20 -11.85 -18.92
N LYS A 922 22.39 -13.13 -19.30
CA LYS A 922 22.14 -13.60 -20.66
C LYS A 922 20.69 -13.36 -21.11
N TRP A 923 19.69 -13.66 -20.29
CA TRP A 923 18.28 -13.44 -20.65
C TRP A 923 17.94 -11.95 -20.81
N ILE A 924 18.53 -11.09 -19.98
CA ILE A 924 18.40 -9.63 -20.12
C ILE A 924 19.00 -9.18 -21.46
N LEU A 925 20.24 -9.58 -21.75
CA LEU A 925 20.93 -9.21 -22.99
C LEU A 925 20.21 -9.74 -24.24
N ILE A 926 19.70 -10.98 -24.20
CA ILE A 926 18.86 -11.53 -25.28
C ILE A 926 17.59 -10.70 -25.45
N GLY A 927 16.93 -10.31 -24.34
CA GLY A 927 15.76 -9.43 -24.37
C GLY A 927 16.06 -8.08 -25.03
N MET A 928 17.22 -7.48 -24.70
CA MET A 928 17.69 -6.24 -25.31
C MET A 928 17.91 -6.42 -26.82
N ALA A 929 18.60 -7.49 -27.22
CA ALA A 929 18.91 -7.77 -28.62
C ALA A 929 17.63 -7.99 -29.46
N ILE A 930 16.71 -8.84 -28.97
CA ILE A 930 15.43 -9.10 -29.66
C ILE A 930 14.62 -7.82 -29.80
N MET A 931 14.55 -6.99 -28.74
CA MET A 931 13.84 -5.71 -28.83
C MET A 931 14.48 -4.74 -29.83
N ALA A 932 15.81 -4.64 -29.85
CA ALA A 932 16.52 -3.81 -30.82
C ALA A 932 16.24 -4.27 -32.26
N LEU A 933 16.33 -5.58 -32.52
CA LEU A 933 15.99 -6.18 -33.80
C LEU A 933 14.52 -5.98 -34.18
N LEU A 934 13.60 -6.06 -33.23
CA LEU A 934 12.17 -5.82 -33.46
C LEU A 934 11.90 -4.35 -33.82
N LEU A 935 12.53 -3.40 -33.13
CA LEU A 935 12.40 -1.97 -33.42
C LEU A 935 13.01 -1.60 -34.77
N TRP A 936 14.18 -2.17 -35.11
CA TRP A 936 14.81 -1.99 -36.41
C TRP A 936 13.98 -2.63 -37.52
N GLY A 937 13.59 -3.91 -37.37
CA GLY A 937 12.82 -4.66 -38.35
C GLY A 937 11.47 -4.02 -38.66
N ARG A 938 10.82 -3.40 -37.67
CA ARG A 938 9.55 -2.67 -37.88
C ARG A 938 9.68 -1.42 -38.75
N GLN A 939 10.88 -0.93 -39.03
CA GLN A 939 11.10 0.15 -40.00
C GLN A 939 10.94 -0.35 -41.44
N HIS A 940 11.12 -1.66 -41.68
CA HIS A 940 11.11 -2.27 -43.01
C HIS A 940 9.98 -3.30 -43.20
N ILE A 941 9.53 -3.95 -42.11
CA ILE A 941 8.60 -5.09 -42.13
C ILE A 941 7.35 -4.74 -41.31
N PHE A 942 6.23 -4.48 -42.01
CA PHE A 942 5.00 -3.96 -41.40
C PHE A 942 4.15 -5.00 -40.64
N TRP A 943 4.41 -6.30 -40.83
CA TRP A 943 3.66 -7.41 -40.21
C TRP A 943 4.22 -7.87 -38.86
N LEU A 944 5.43 -7.40 -38.48
CA LEU A 944 6.03 -7.77 -37.20
C LEU A 944 5.15 -7.36 -36.01
N PRO A 945 5.12 -8.16 -34.93
CA PRO A 945 4.36 -7.85 -33.71
C PRO A 945 4.73 -6.49 -33.10
N HIS A 946 3.80 -5.90 -32.36
CA HIS A 946 4.05 -4.63 -31.68
C HIS A 946 4.99 -4.79 -30.47
N PRO A 947 6.03 -3.94 -30.29
CA PRO A 947 7.02 -4.04 -29.21
C PRO A 947 6.44 -4.07 -27.79
N ILE A 948 5.29 -3.42 -27.59
CA ILE A 948 4.61 -3.39 -26.28
C ILE A 948 4.31 -4.80 -25.75
N GLY A 949 4.02 -5.76 -26.63
CA GLY A 949 3.76 -7.13 -26.20
C GLY A 949 4.98 -7.78 -25.51
N MET A 950 6.19 -7.43 -25.93
CA MET A 950 7.41 -7.98 -25.35
C MET A 950 7.76 -7.33 -24.01
N ILE A 951 7.56 -6.01 -23.84
CA ILE A 951 7.79 -5.37 -22.52
C ILE A 951 6.79 -5.89 -21.49
N MET A 952 5.59 -6.29 -21.91
CA MET A 952 4.56 -6.83 -21.02
C MET A 952 4.92 -8.20 -20.41
N LEU A 953 6.02 -8.82 -20.85
CA LEU A 953 6.57 -10.01 -20.22
C LEU A 953 7.06 -9.75 -18.79
N VAL A 954 7.47 -8.54 -18.42
CA VAL A 954 7.77 -8.24 -17.00
C VAL A 954 6.53 -8.21 -16.11
N ASN A 955 5.33 -8.12 -16.71
CA ASN A 955 4.09 -7.92 -15.95
C ASN A 955 3.44 -9.25 -15.55
N PRO A 956 3.41 -9.62 -14.25
CA PRO A 956 2.76 -10.86 -13.80
C PRO A 956 1.26 -10.90 -14.14
N LEU A 957 0.59 -9.75 -14.24
CA LEU A 957 -0.85 -9.68 -14.54
C LEU A 957 -1.20 -10.26 -15.92
N MET A 958 -0.22 -10.36 -16.84
CA MET A 958 -0.40 -11.03 -18.12
C MET A 958 -0.77 -12.51 -18.01
N HIS A 959 -0.50 -13.17 -16.88
CA HIS A 959 -1.01 -14.53 -16.64
C HIS A 959 -2.54 -14.58 -16.59
N LYS A 960 -3.19 -13.51 -16.12
CA LYS A 960 -4.65 -13.41 -16.02
C LYS A 960 -5.25 -12.69 -17.23
N TYR A 961 -4.58 -11.69 -17.79
CA TYR A 961 -5.15 -10.81 -18.81
C TYR A 961 -5.16 -11.39 -20.23
N TRP A 962 -4.20 -12.25 -20.57
CA TRP A 962 -3.94 -12.62 -21.97
C TRP A 962 -5.16 -13.20 -22.71
N PHE A 963 -5.98 -14.03 -22.07
CA PHE A 963 -7.11 -14.69 -22.72
C PHE A 963 -8.26 -13.74 -23.02
N SER A 964 -8.57 -12.82 -22.09
CA SER A 964 -9.55 -11.76 -22.31
C SER A 964 -9.12 -10.80 -23.43
N ILE A 965 -7.82 -10.48 -23.48
CA ILE A 965 -7.23 -9.69 -24.59
C ILE A 965 -7.36 -10.45 -25.91
N PHE A 966 -7.10 -11.76 -25.92
CA PHE A 966 -7.28 -12.60 -27.11
C PHE A 966 -8.73 -12.55 -27.62
N ILE A 967 -9.73 -12.73 -26.75
CA ILE A 967 -11.15 -12.65 -27.12
C ILE A 967 -11.49 -11.27 -27.71
N GLY A 968 -11.12 -10.19 -27.03
CA GLY A 968 -11.40 -8.83 -27.51
C GLY A 968 -10.71 -8.53 -28.84
N TRP A 969 -9.47 -9.02 -29.02
CA TRP A 969 -8.74 -8.94 -30.28
C TRP A 969 -9.41 -9.72 -31.40
N CYS A 970 -9.82 -10.97 -31.15
CA CYS A 970 -10.54 -11.80 -32.12
C CYS A 970 -11.80 -11.08 -32.61
N ILE A 971 -12.64 -10.61 -31.69
CA ILE A 971 -13.88 -9.92 -32.06
C ILE A 971 -13.59 -8.63 -32.82
N LYS A 972 -12.59 -7.84 -32.39
CA LYS A 972 -12.18 -6.64 -33.12
C LYS A 972 -11.76 -6.96 -34.55
N CYS A 973 -10.93 -7.99 -34.75
CA CYS A 973 -10.51 -8.43 -36.07
C CYS A 973 -11.71 -8.81 -36.96
N PHE A 974 -12.66 -9.58 -36.43
CA PHE A 974 -13.89 -9.94 -37.17
C PHE A 974 -14.73 -8.71 -37.52
N VAL A 975 -15.07 -7.87 -36.54
CA VAL A 975 -15.89 -6.67 -36.78
C VAL A 975 -15.18 -5.72 -37.77
N SER A 976 -13.87 -5.49 -37.61
CA SER A 976 -13.13 -4.60 -38.50
C SER A 976 -12.97 -5.13 -39.93
N LYS A 977 -13.04 -6.45 -40.12
CA LYS A 977 -12.86 -7.10 -41.44
C LYS A 977 -14.17 -7.28 -42.18
N TYR A 978 -15.26 -7.57 -41.46
CA TYR A 978 -16.55 -7.96 -42.05
C TYR A 978 -17.65 -6.90 -41.89
N CYS A 979 -17.50 -5.91 -41.01
CA CYS A 979 -18.50 -4.87 -40.81
C CYS A 979 -18.05 -3.52 -41.40
N ASP A 980 -19.03 -2.69 -41.75
CA ASP A 980 -18.79 -1.32 -42.17
C ASP A 980 -18.51 -0.38 -40.97
N LYS A 981 -18.26 0.89 -41.28
CA LYS A 981 -17.94 1.90 -40.27
C LYS A 981 -19.09 2.15 -39.29
N GLU A 982 -20.34 2.11 -39.75
CA GLU A 982 -21.51 2.36 -38.90
C GLU A 982 -21.74 1.22 -37.92
N ALA A 983 -21.66 -0.02 -38.40
CA ALA A 983 -21.73 -1.22 -37.57
C ALA A 983 -20.57 -1.27 -36.57
N TYR A 984 -19.35 -0.83 -36.94
CA TYR A 984 -18.24 -0.68 -35.99
C TYR A 984 -18.56 0.33 -34.87
N HIS A 985 -19.13 1.50 -35.23
CA HIS A 985 -19.53 2.50 -34.24
C HIS A 985 -20.64 1.98 -33.30
N LYS A 986 -21.63 1.24 -33.82
CA LYS A 986 -22.66 0.60 -33.00
C LYS A 986 -22.04 -0.47 -32.08
N ALA A 987 -21.17 -1.33 -32.60
CA ALA A 987 -20.46 -2.34 -31.81
C ALA A 987 -19.63 -1.72 -30.68
N ARG A 988 -19.01 -0.56 -30.89
CA ARG A 988 -18.29 0.19 -29.85
C ARG A 988 -19.18 0.46 -28.62
N TYR A 989 -20.47 0.77 -28.81
CA TYR A 989 -21.41 0.99 -27.70
C TYR A 989 -21.64 -0.28 -26.86
N PHE A 990 -21.72 -1.46 -27.49
CA PHE A 990 -21.79 -2.74 -26.77
C PHE A 990 -20.57 -2.93 -25.85
N PHE A 991 -19.36 -2.73 -26.37
CA PHE A 991 -18.13 -2.95 -25.60
C PHE A 991 -17.91 -1.90 -24.51
N ILE A 992 -18.31 -0.65 -24.72
CA ILE A 992 -18.35 0.34 -23.63
C ILE A 992 -19.37 -0.10 -22.57
N GLY A 993 -20.56 -0.55 -22.98
CA GLY A 993 -21.56 -1.13 -22.07
C GLY A 993 -21.00 -2.30 -21.25
N LEU A 994 -20.21 -3.18 -21.87
CA LEU A 994 -19.55 -4.31 -21.22
C LEU A 994 -18.59 -3.87 -20.09
N ILE A 995 -17.85 -2.78 -20.31
CA ILE A 995 -16.99 -2.18 -19.29
C ILE A 995 -17.84 -1.60 -18.16
N ILE A 996 -18.87 -0.82 -18.50
CA ILE A 996 -19.72 -0.13 -17.53
C ILE A 996 -20.52 -1.11 -16.66
N GLY A 997 -21.09 -2.17 -17.25
CA GLY A 997 -21.80 -3.19 -16.49
C GLY A 997 -20.87 -3.94 -15.51
N ASN A 998 -19.61 -4.17 -15.88
CA ASN A 998 -18.62 -4.72 -14.96
C ASN A 998 -18.28 -3.74 -13.81
N ILE A 999 -18.09 -2.45 -14.13
CA ILE A 999 -17.85 -1.39 -13.13
C ILE A 999 -19.02 -1.28 -12.15
N ILE A 1000 -20.27 -1.31 -12.65
CA ILE A 1000 -21.49 -1.27 -11.81
C ILE A 1000 -21.53 -2.49 -10.90
N MET A 1001 -21.25 -3.70 -11.40
CA MET A 1001 -21.20 -4.89 -10.53
C MET A 1001 -20.11 -4.81 -9.48
N CYS A 1002 -18.93 -4.28 -9.82
CA CYS A 1002 -17.88 -4.04 -8.83
C CYS A 1002 -18.36 -3.02 -7.78
N ALA A 1003 -19.00 -1.93 -8.17
CA ALA A 1003 -19.56 -0.93 -7.26
C ALA A 1003 -20.69 -1.48 -6.38
N MET A 1004 -21.57 -2.31 -6.95
CA MET A 1004 -22.63 -3.00 -6.23
C MET A 1004 -22.06 -4.02 -5.25
N GLY A 1005 -21.15 -4.89 -5.67
CA GLY A 1005 -20.47 -5.82 -4.76
C GLY A 1005 -19.72 -5.08 -3.64
N MET A 1006 -19.15 -3.91 -3.96
CA MET A 1006 -18.56 -3.02 -2.98
C MET A 1006 -19.59 -2.53 -1.94
N ALA A 1007 -20.86 -2.36 -2.30
CA ALA A 1007 -21.94 -1.97 -1.41
C ALA A 1007 -22.62 -3.16 -0.72
N THR A 1008 -22.92 -4.27 -1.42
CA THR A 1008 -23.96 -5.27 -1.09
C THR A 1008 -23.52 -6.47 -0.25
N LEU A 1009 -22.23 -6.69 0.00
CA LEU A 1009 -21.77 -7.91 0.67
C LEU A 1009 -21.89 -7.81 2.20
N ASN A 1010 -23.05 -8.25 2.68
CA ASN A 1010 -23.52 -8.20 4.07
C ASN A 1010 -23.94 -9.60 4.59
N ARG A 1011 -23.45 -10.68 3.96
CA ARG A 1011 -23.74 -12.06 4.39
C ARG A 1011 -22.47 -12.90 4.28
N GLY A 1012 -22.14 -13.61 5.36
CA GLY A 1012 -21.00 -14.53 5.46
C GLY A 1012 -21.19 -15.81 4.68
N THR A 1013 -21.20 -15.70 3.35
CA THR A 1013 -21.08 -16.81 2.41
C THR A 1013 -20.12 -16.43 1.31
#